data_AF-A0A803L464-F1
#
_entry.id   AF-A0A803L464-F1
#
_cell.length_a   1.000
_cell.length_b   1.000
_cell.length_c   1.000
_cell.angle_alpha   90.00
_cell.angle_beta   90.00
_cell.angle_gamma   90.00
#
_symmetry.space_group_name_H-M   'P 1'
#
loop_
_entity.id
_entity.type
_entity.pdbx_description
1 polymer ?
#
loop_
_entity_poly.entity_id
_entity_poly.type
_entity_poly.pdbx_seq_one_letter_code
_entity_poly.pdbx_strand_id
1 'polypeptide(L)'
;MVQRRPSKTAEDADDLTHVPLQAILLADSFATKFRPITLERPKVLLPLVGIPMIDYSLAWLESAGVEEVFVFCCAHSKQVINHLAKSQWLKHPNMAVTTIESHNSVSAGDAMRVIYERNVIHGDFVLVTGDTISNMSLAEALQEHKDRRKKDNNAVMTMVIKKSKPSAITHQSRLGTDELFMAINPDTNQLLFYEDRANPITLEKSLLTANSSVSLHNDMQDCYIDICAPEVLSLFTDNFDYQHLRRDFLKGLLVDEITDYKIYTHEIHSNYAARVENFRSYDTISKDIMQRWTYPLVPDIQSFGSSVMKLGRQGMYSASDIGLSSNAQIGPFTLIGKGTTIGSNSKVSNSIIGEGCKIGSNVSIEGSYIWNNVTVEDGCKLKHAVVCDGVVMKARTVLEPGVILSFKVVIGEDIVVPAYSKVSLYEQPTFQDSDEELEYTDSSSGMAEISSINALTGLSDGELVSKAAEASEVGANGAGYIWSVCEGREEEWRHSVAPISEDRFAEILQAAAEGVDLPHIDNPQHSEELVAPSVDPENLTEDNIDEFEKEVEATFQRAVQENIKDDNVILEVNSLRLSYNMAATDCAGALFYSVMKLAVETPHSSNNELYKNVAKVITTWKKLLKYYLASIDEEIEVILKFEEICSESAKELSPLFSQILHFLYSLEIIQEEAILAWESEKQGADEVDRVFLKQAESFIEWLKNASEEESEEEE
;
A
#
# COMPACT_ATOMS: atom_id res chain seq x y z
N MET A 1 -15.59 64.36 42.48
CA MET A 1 -16.27 63.10 42.10
C MET A 1 -15.22 62.19 41.49
N VAL A 2 -14.81 61.19 42.25
CA VAL A 2 -13.84 60.17 41.86
C VAL A 2 -14.62 59.05 41.17
N GLN A 3 -14.30 58.73 39.91
CA GLN A 3 -14.77 57.50 39.25
C GLN A 3 -13.57 56.60 38.94
N ARG A 4 -13.67 55.38 39.47
CA ARG A 4 -12.68 54.30 39.48
C ARG A 4 -12.46 53.74 38.07
N ARG A 5 -11.19 53.48 37.73
CA ARG A 5 -10.81 52.52 36.67
C ARG A 5 -11.04 51.10 37.21
N PRO A 6 -11.59 50.15 36.43
CA PRO A 6 -11.53 48.75 36.78
C PRO A 6 -10.13 48.21 36.44
N SER A 7 -9.57 47.45 37.36
CA SER A 7 -8.31 46.73 37.28
C SER A 7 -8.43 45.56 36.28
N LYS A 8 -7.57 45.56 35.25
CA LYS A 8 -7.18 44.34 34.53
C LYS A 8 -6.32 43.49 35.48
N THR A 9 -6.95 42.53 36.12
CA THR A 9 -6.29 41.45 36.88
C THR A 9 -7.10 40.19 36.62
N ALA A 10 -6.77 39.52 35.53
CA ALA A 10 -7.06 38.12 35.16
C ALA A 10 -6.75 37.93 33.65
N GLU A 11 -5.58 38.38 33.18
CA GLU A 11 -4.97 37.82 31.97
C GLU A 11 -3.97 36.78 32.49
N ASP A 12 -4.11 35.57 31.96
CA ASP A 12 -3.82 34.30 32.60
C ASP A 12 -2.35 34.07 32.97
N ALA A 13 -2.15 33.35 34.08
CA ALA A 13 -0.84 32.90 34.55
C ALA A 13 -0.21 31.77 33.67
N ASP A 14 -0.81 31.46 32.51
CA ASP A 14 -0.34 30.48 31.52
C ASP A 14 0.70 31.04 30.53
N ASP A 15 0.92 32.36 30.49
CA ASP A 15 1.93 32.99 29.61
C ASP A 15 3.40 32.81 30.08
N LEU A 16 3.65 32.02 31.13
CA LEU A 16 4.98 31.86 31.74
C LEU A 16 5.85 30.75 31.14
N THR A 17 5.32 29.91 30.25
CA THR A 17 6.09 28.93 29.48
C THR A 17 5.69 28.99 28.02
N HIS A 18 6.37 29.84 27.24
CA HIS A 18 6.26 29.82 25.79
C HIS A 18 6.72 28.45 25.27
N VAL A 19 5.76 27.57 24.95
CA VAL A 19 6.06 26.30 24.28
C VAL A 19 6.27 26.62 22.80
N PRO A 20 7.47 26.40 22.25
CA PRO A 20 7.73 26.67 20.84
C PRO A 20 6.80 25.82 19.97
N LEU A 21 6.31 26.39 18.87
CA LEU A 21 5.54 25.62 17.90
C LEU A 21 6.50 24.67 17.17
N GLN A 22 6.27 23.37 17.33
CA GLN A 22 7.10 22.32 16.74
C GLN A 22 6.43 21.73 15.50
N ALA A 23 7.23 21.28 14.53
CA ALA A 23 6.75 20.55 13.37
C ALA A 23 7.60 19.30 13.10
N ILE A 24 6.95 18.24 12.65
CA ILE A 24 7.58 17.05 12.09
C ILE A 24 7.44 17.14 10.57
N LEU A 25 8.58 17.09 9.87
CA LEU A 25 8.64 17.02 8.41
C LEU A 25 9.15 15.64 7.99
N LEU A 26 8.26 14.83 7.44
CA LEU A 26 8.62 13.53 6.85
C LEU A 26 9.28 13.77 5.48
N ALA A 27 10.60 13.64 5.44
CA ALA A 27 11.38 13.86 4.21
C ALA A 27 11.35 12.65 3.28
N ASP A 28 10.95 11.49 3.77
CA ASP A 28 10.69 10.33 2.95
C ASP A 28 9.17 10.19 2.73
N SER A 29 8.78 9.93 1.49
CA SER A 29 7.36 9.77 1.14
C SER A 29 6.89 8.32 1.21
N PHE A 30 7.81 7.37 1.43
CA PHE A 30 7.55 5.92 1.43
C PHE A 30 6.74 5.46 0.21
N ALA A 31 6.89 6.14 -0.93
CA ALA A 31 6.11 5.92 -2.14
C ALA A 31 7.00 5.54 -3.33
N THR A 32 6.57 4.54 -4.10
CA THR A 32 7.26 4.03 -5.29
C THR A 32 6.88 4.75 -6.59
N LYS A 33 5.87 5.64 -6.55
CA LYS A 33 5.26 6.31 -7.72
C LYS A 33 6.24 7.10 -8.60
N PHE A 34 7.35 7.57 -8.04
CA PHE A 34 8.38 8.32 -8.77
C PHE A 34 9.57 7.45 -9.24
N ARG A 35 9.53 6.13 -9.06
CA ARG A 35 10.53 5.23 -9.66
C ARG A 35 10.47 5.32 -11.20
N PRO A 36 11.62 5.31 -11.90
CA PRO A 36 12.97 4.97 -11.42
C PRO A 36 13.76 6.13 -10.77
N ILE A 37 13.26 7.36 -10.80
CA ILE A 37 14.01 8.55 -10.36
C ILE A 37 14.39 8.45 -8.87
N THR A 38 13.46 7.99 -8.03
CA THR A 38 13.67 7.93 -6.59
C THR A 38 14.70 6.90 -6.13
N LEU A 39 15.17 6.02 -7.02
CA LEU A 39 16.27 5.10 -6.71
C LEU A 39 17.59 5.85 -6.48
N GLU A 40 17.83 6.94 -7.20
CA GLU A 40 19.08 7.70 -7.11
C GLU A 40 18.98 8.92 -6.18
N ARG A 41 17.82 9.58 -6.16
CA ARG A 41 17.61 10.82 -5.39
C ARG A 41 16.27 10.77 -4.65
N PRO A 42 16.22 11.11 -3.35
CA PRO A 42 14.97 11.10 -2.61
C PRO A 42 13.98 12.13 -3.17
N LYS A 43 12.68 11.82 -3.09
CA LYS A 43 11.60 12.58 -3.70
C LYS A 43 11.61 14.07 -3.33
N VAL A 44 11.88 14.37 -2.06
CA VAL A 44 11.87 15.75 -1.54
C VAL A 44 13.01 16.63 -2.07
N LEU A 45 14.05 16.02 -2.66
CA LEU A 45 15.14 16.73 -3.33
C LEU A 45 14.93 16.85 -4.85
N LEU A 46 13.82 16.34 -5.38
CA LEU A 46 13.50 16.52 -6.79
C LEU A 46 13.15 18.01 -7.03
N PRO A 47 13.67 18.62 -8.11
CA PRO A 47 13.50 20.04 -8.34
C PRO A 47 12.09 20.34 -8.87
N LEU A 48 11.31 21.13 -8.15
CA LEU A 48 10.04 21.71 -8.57
C LEU A 48 10.26 23.18 -8.99
N VAL A 49 10.11 23.46 -10.28
CA VAL A 49 10.37 24.81 -10.83
C VAL A 49 11.82 25.27 -10.54
N GLY A 50 12.78 24.33 -10.57
CA GLY A 50 14.21 24.58 -10.36
C GLY A 50 14.66 24.61 -8.89
N ILE A 51 13.76 24.43 -7.93
CA ILE A 51 14.05 24.45 -6.49
C ILE A 51 13.63 23.10 -5.87
N PRO A 52 14.43 22.47 -4.99
CA PRO A 52 14.02 21.24 -4.29
C PRO A 52 12.70 21.38 -3.52
N MET A 53 11.84 20.36 -3.55
CA MET A 53 10.51 20.40 -2.89
C MET A 53 10.59 20.72 -1.40
N ILE A 54 11.57 20.15 -0.68
CA ILE A 54 11.76 20.38 0.76
C ILE A 54 11.93 21.86 1.12
N ASP A 55 12.54 22.65 0.22
CA ASP A 55 12.78 24.07 0.47
C ASP A 55 11.45 24.86 0.44
N TYR A 56 10.48 24.46 -0.37
CA TYR A 56 9.13 25.06 -0.35
C TYR A 56 8.41 24.76 0.97
N SER A 57 8.47 23.52 1.45
CA SER A 57 7.82 23.12 2.71
C SER A 57 8.45 23.85 3.91
N LEU A 58 9.78 23.93 3.97
CA LEU A 58 10.49 24.64 5.04
C LEU A 58 10.21 26.15 5.02
N ALA A 59 10.17 26.76 3.84
CA ALA A 59 9.84 28.18 3.70
C ALA A 59 8.42 28.52 4.14
N TRP A 60 7.49 27.63 3.84
CA TRP A 60 6.12 27.77 4.30
C TRP A 60 6.05 27.63 5.83
N LEU A 61 6.69 26.62 6.44
CA LEU A 61 6.74 26.45 7.89
C LEU A 61 7.34 27.66 8.60
N GLU A 62 8.40 28.24 8.03
CA GLU A 62 8.98 29.50 8.53
C GLU A 62 7.95 30.63 8.49
N SER A 63 7.28 30.83 7.35
CA SER A 63 6.24 31.87 7.21
C SER A 63 5.03 31.64 8.11
N ALA A 64 4.76 30.39 8.48
CA ALA A 64 3.69 29.99 9.39
C ALA A 64 4.03 30.24 10.87
N GLY A 65 5.30 30.56 11.18
CA GLY A 65 5.78 30.87 12.53
C GLY A 65 6.19 29.64 13.33
N VAL A 66 6.61 28.56 12.66
CA VAL A 66 7.16 27.37 13.33
C VAL A 66 8.59 27.68 13.80
N GLU A 67 8.89 27.35 15.05
CA GLU A 67 10.19 27.65 15.67
C GLU A 67 11.15 26.47 15.65
N GLU A 68 10.63 25.23 15.70
CA GLU A 68 11.44 24.01 15.65
C GLU A 68 10.89 23.02 14.63
N VAL A 69 11.74 22.52 13.73
CA VAL A 69 11.36 21.54 12.70
C VAL A 69 12.25 20.31 12.82
N PHE A 70 11.63 19.14 12.98
CA PHE A 70 12.28 17.84 12.98
C PHE A 70 12.10 17.18 11.62
N VAL A 71 13.17 17.17 10.83
CA VAL A 71 13.21 16.55 9.50
C VAL A 71 13.57 15.08 9.65
N PHE A 72 12.61 14.19 9.44
CA PHE A 72 12.83 12.74 9.51
C PHE A 72 13.29 12.19 8.16
N CYS A 73 14.41 11.47 8.12
CA CYS A 73 15.01 10.94 6.89
C CYS A 73 15.37 9.46 7.03
N CYS A 74 14.95 8.66 6.05
CA CYS A 74 15.34 7.24 5.89
C CYS A 74 16.22 7.04 4.66
N ALA A 75 15.60 6.91 3.48
CA ALA A 75 16.31 6.62 2.25
C ALA A 75 17.16 7.83 1.84
N HIS A 76 18.41 7.56 1.44
CA HIS A 76 19.35 8.60 1.02
C HIS A 76 19.49 9.76 2.01
N SER A 77 19.33 9.50 3.31
CA SER A 77 19.41 10.48 4.41
C SER A 77 20.60 11.43 4.28
N LYS A 78 21.78 10.89 3.96
CA LYS A 78 23.02 11.65 3.73
C LYS A 78 22.86 12.73 2.67
N GLN A 79 22.12 12.47 1.59
CA GLN A 79 21.87 13.47 0.54
C GLN A 79 21.02 14.63 1.08
N VAL A 80 19.96 14.33 1.86
CA VAL A 80 19.09 15.34 2.47
C VAL A 80 19.86 16.17 3.50
N ILE A 81 20.59 15.51 4.40
CA ILE A 81 21.43 16.18 5.41
C ILE A 81 22.47 17.08 4.73
N ASN A 82 23.13 16.60 3.67
CA ASN A 82 24.10 17.40 2.92
C ASN A 82 23.45 18.60 2.20
N HIS A 83 22.23 18.46 1.69
CA HIS A 83 21.47 19.57 1.11
C HIS A 83 21.15 20.63 2.17
N LEU A 84 20.61 20.20 3.31
CA LEU A 84 20.29 21.08 4.44
C LEU A 84 21.53 21.75 5.04
N ALA A 85 22.68 21.07 5.04
CA ALA A 85 23.94 21.64 5.50
C ALA A 85 24.52 22.69 4.55
N LYS A 86 24.28 22.55 3.24
CA LYS A 86 24.67 23.55 2.23
C LYS A 86 23.71 24.73 2.18
N SER A 87 22.44 24.51 2.49
CA SER A 87 21.43 25.55 2.54
C SER A 87 21.58 26.42 3.79
N GLN A 88 20.80 27.50 3.86
CA GLN A 88 20.82 28.42 5.00
C GLN A 88 19.91 27.97 6.15
N TRP A 89 19.16 26.88 5.98
CA TRP A 89 18.13 26.44 6.93
C TRP A 89 18.69 26.05 8.29
N LEU A 90 19.84 25.37 8.38
CA LEU A 90 20.45 25.01 9.66
C LEU A 90 20.97 26.22 10.48
N LYS A 91 21.10 27.39 9.85
CA LYS A 91 21.64 28.61 10.48
C LYS A 91 20.59 29.71 10.60
N HIS A 92 19.32 29.37 10.38
CA HIS A 92 18.26 30.36 10.38
C HIS A 92 17.97 30.84 11.81
N PRO A 93 17.85 32.16 12.07
CA PRO A 93 17.71 32.69 13.43
C PRO A 93 16.32 32.45 14.03
N ASN A 94 15.29 32.32 13.21
CA ASN A 94 13.89 32.23 13.64
C ASN A 94 13.34 30.80 13.67
N MET A 95 14.03 29.83 13.07
CA MET A 95 13.57 28.45 12.93
C MET A 95 14.75 27.49 13.04
N ALA A 96 14.73 26.61 14.04
CA ALA A 96 15.74 25.58 14.27
C ALA A 96 15.36 24.29 13.53
N VAL A 97 16.18 23.88 12.57
CA VAL A 97 15.97 22.65 11.80
C VAL A 97 16.90 21.55 12.30
N THR A 98 16.33 20.44 12.76
CA THR A 98 17.07 19.27 13.26
C THR A 98 16.73 18.04 12.42
N THR A 99 17.75 17.30 11.99
CA THR A 99 17.55 16.07 11.20
C THR A 99 17.56 14.83 12.08
N ILE A 100 16.57 13.96 11.93
CA ILE A 100 16.44 12.66 12.59
C ILE A 100 16.66 11.58 11.54
N GLU A 101 17.78 10.87 11.64
CA GLU A 101 18.13 9.76 10.74
C GLU A 101 17.74 8.42 11.39
N SER A 102 17.08 7.56 10.60
CA SER A 102 16.78 6.17 10.91
C SER A 102 16.88 5.31 9.64
N HIS A 103 17.65 4.22 9.66
CA HIS A 103 17.78 3.33 8.51
C HIS A 103 16.79 2.15 8.53
N ASN A 104 16.16 1.89 9.68
CA ASN A 104 15.30 0.73 9.87
C ASN A 104 13.82 1.04 9.65
N SER A 105 13.47 2.31 9.40
CA SER A 105 12.08 2.74 9.28
C SER A 105 11.60 2.59 7.84
N VAL A 106 10.64 1.70 7.64
CA VAL A 106 10.08 1.31 6.34
C VAL A 106 8.82 2.13 6.05
N SER A 107 8.15 2.63 7.09
CA SER A 107 6.88 3.33 6.98
C SER A 107 6.84 4.68 7.72
N ALA A 108 5.76 5.43 7.50
CA ALA A 108 5.47 6.64 8.27
C ALA A 108 5.17 6.32 9.74
N GLY A 109 4.52 5.18 10.02
CA GLY A 109 4.27 4.71 11.39
C GLY A 109 5.56 4.45 12.16
N ASP A 110 6.53 3.78 11.54
CA ASP A 110 7.87 3.58 12.14
C ASP A 110 8.57 4.90 12.45
N ALA A 111 8.44 5.88 11.55
CA ALA A 111 8.98 7.21 11.77
C ALA A 111 8.40 7.85 13.03
N MET A 112 7.08 7.75 13.22
CA MET A 112 6.38 8.30 14.38
C MET A 112 6.81 7.60 15.68
N ARG A 113 6.98 6.28 15.66
CA ARG A 113 7.51 5.50 16.82
C ARG A 113 8.91 5.97 17.22
N VAL A 114 9.82 6.11 16.25
CA VAL A 114 11.20 6.56 16.52
C VAL A 114 11.21 7.99 17.06
N ILE A 115 10.33 8.86 16.56
CA ILE A 115 10.21 10.24 17.07
C ILE A 115 9.68 10.23 18.52
N TYR A 116 8.71 9.37 18.82
CA TYR A 116 8.18 9.18 20.17
C TYR A 116 9.27 8.72 21.15
N GLU A 117 10.05 7.69 20.78
CA GLU A 117 11.16 7.17 21.59
C GLU A 117 12.22 8.24 21.91
N ARG A 118 12.47 9.17 20.99
CA ARG A 118 13.41 10.28 21.20
C ARG A 118 12.85 11.39 22.08
N ASN A 119 11.54 11.40 22.34
CA ASN A 119 10.83 12.35 23.20
C ASN A 119 11.17 13.82 22.86
N VAL A 120 11.14 14.16 21.56
CA VAL A 120 11.48 15.51 21.07
C VAL A 120 10.28 16.46 21.00
N ILE A 121 9.06 15.91 21.01
CA ILE A 121 7.81 16.66 20.92
C ILE A 121 7.21 16.87 22.31
N HIS A 122 6.85 18.10 22.65
CA HIS A 122 6.40 18.49 23.99
C HIS A 122 4.98 19.05 24.04
N GLY A 123 4.32 19.23 22.90
CA GLY A 123 2.96 19.76 22.79
C GLY A 123 2.39 19.57 21.40
N ASP A 124 1.28 20.25 21.11
CA ASP A 124 0.66 20.22 19.78
C ASP A 124 1.69 20.57 18.70
N PHE A 125 1.77 19.72 17.68
CA PHE A 125 2.76 19.83 16.62
C PHE A 125 2.12 19.74 15.25
N VAL A 126 2.83 20.24 14.26
CA VAL A 126 2.41 20.20 12.85
C VAL A 126 3.08 19.00 12.19
N LEU A 127 2.31 18.10 11.60
CA LEU A 127 2.79 16.99 10.82
C LEU A 127 2.62 17.28 9.33
N VAL A 128 3.74 17.30 8.61
CA VAL A 128 3.77 17.59 7.17
C VAL A 128 4.78 16.70 6.46
N THR A 129 4.58 16.50 5.16
CA THR A 129 5.53 15.80 4.29
C THR A 129 6.37 16.81 3.52
N GLY A 130 7.63 16.46 3.20
CA GLY A 130 8.57 17.34 2.49
C GLY A 130 8.27 17.59 1.01
N ASP A 131 7.12 17.10 0.53
CA ASP A 131 6.60 17.24 -0.84
C ASP A 131 5.31 18.11 -0.89
N THR A 132 5.02 18.84 0.18
CA THR A 132 3.85 19.71 0.31
C THR A 132 4.20 21.18 0.10
N ILE A 133 3.40 21.85 -0.75
CA ILE A 133 3.55 23.27 -1.08
C ILE A 133 2.29 24.00 -0.60
N SER A 134 2.47 25.00 0.25
CA SER A 134 1.34 25.81 0.74
C SER A 134 1.72 27.26 1.01
N ASN A 135 0.74 28.15 0.93
CA ASN A 135 0.82 29.54 1.42
C ASN A 135 -0.31 29.83 2.44
N MET A 136 -0.85 28.79 3.09
CA MET A 136 -1.88 28.96 4.09
C MET A 136 -1.33 29.56 5.39
N SER A 137 -2.16 30.34 6.09
CA SER A 137 -1.86 30.77 7.45
C SER A 137 -2.23 29.65 8.41
N LEU A 138 -1.26 29.14 9.15
CA LEU A 138 -1.46 28.06 10.12
C LEU A 138 -2.13 28.55 11.43
N ALA A 139 -2.08 29.85 11.71
CA ALA A 139 -2.52 30.42 12.98
C ALA A 139 -4.02 30.15 13.27
N GLU A 140 -4.88 30.22 12.24
CA GLU A 140 -6.32 29.99 12.39
C GLU A 140 -6.61 28.52 12.73
N ALA A 141 -6.00 27.59 12.00
CA ALA A 141 -6.17 26.15 12.22
C ALA A 141 -5.60 25.71 13.59
N LEU A 142 -4.45 26.27 14.02
CA LEU A 142 -3.87 26.01 15.34
C LEU A 142 -4.75 26.53 16.47
N GLN A 143 -5.30 27.75 16.33
CA GLN A 143 -6.16 28.32 17.36
C GLN A 143 -7.44 27.49 17.49
N GLU A 144 -8.04 27.08 16.37
CA GLU A 144 -9.21 26.22 16.35
C GLU A 144 -8.92 24.86 16.99
N HIS A 145 -7.78 24.24 16.69
CA HIS A 145 -7.34 22.99 17.31
C HIS A 145 -7.20 23.14 18.83
N LYS A 146 -6.50 24.18 19.29
CA LYS A 146 -6.31 24.47 20.72
C LYS A 146 -7.63 24.72 21.44
N ASP A 147 -8.55 25.45 20.82
CA ASP A 147 -9.87 25.75 21.42
C ASP A 147 -10.76 24.50 21.49
N ARG A 148 -10.63 23.57 20.53
CA ARG A 148 -11.27 22.25 20.58
C ARG A 148 -10.66 21.39 21.69
N ARG A 149 -9.33 21.28 21.76
CA ARG A 149 -8.59 20.56 22.80
C ARG A 149 -8.95 21.03 24.21
N LYS A 150 -9.14 22.34 24.42
CA LYS A 150 -9.57 22.91 25.70
C LYS A 150 -10.98 22.47 26.12
N LYS A 151 -11.85 22.13 25.16
CA LYS A 151 -13.22 21.66 25.42
C LYS A 151 -13.29 20.14 25.53
N ASP A 152 -12.57 19.45 24.66
CA ASP A 152 -12.50 18.00 24.56
C ASP A 152 -11.04 17.57 24.39
N ASN A 153 -10.50 16.88 25.40
CA ASN A 153 -9.14 16.35 25.35
C ASN A 153 -8.97 15.25 24.30
N ASN A 154 -10.07 14.64 23.85
CA ASN A 154 -10.02 13.56 22.85
C ASN A 154 -9.89 14.10 21.41
N ALA A 155 -9.85 15.43 21.21
CA ALA A 155 -9.60 16.03 19.90
C ALA A 155 -8.11 15.92 19.50
N VAL A 156 -7.70 14.76 19.01
CA VAL A 156 -6.27 14.43 18.78
C VAL A 156 -5.69 15.01 17.50
N MET A 157 -6.51 15.25 16.47
CA MET A 157 -6.01 15.61 15.15
C MET A 157 -6.93 16.59 14.43
N THR A 158 -6.35 17.55 13.73
CA THR A 158 -7.05 18.47 12.82
C THR A 158 -6.40 18.46 11.45
N MET A 159 -7.14 17.99 10.44
CA MET A 159 -6.70 17.85 9.06
C MET A 159 -7.07 19.09 8.25
N VAL A 160 -6.13 19.61 7.47
CA VAL A 160 -6.41 20.69 6.52
C VAL A 160 -6.92 20.12 5.21
N ILE A 161 -8.12 20.53 4.81
CA ILE A 161 -8.74 20.15 3.55
C ILE A 161 -8.97 21.38 2.68
N LYS A 162 -8.94 21.20 1.37
CA LYS A 162 -9.18 22.26 0.39
C LYS A 162 -10.34 21.90 -0.50
N LYS A 163 -11.22 22.87 -0.75
CA LYS A 163 -12.27 22.70 -1.75
C LYS A 163 -11.71 22.77 -3.16
N SER A 164 -11.85 21.68 -3.89
CA SER A 164 -11.43 21.59 -5.28
C SER A 164 -12.50 22.18 -6.21
N LYS A 165 -12.13 23.17 -7.02
CA LYS A 165 -12.98 23.66 -8.11
C LYS A 165 -12.73 22.81 -9.35
N PRO A 166 -13.77 22.24 -9.99
CA PRO A 166 -13.61 21.58 -11.29
C PRO A 166 -13.04 22.58 -12.30
N SER A 167 -11.87 22.30 -12.88
CA SER A 167 -11.31 23.16 -13.92
C SER A 167 -12.10 22.96 -15.22
N ALA A 168 -12.62 24.05 -15.80
CA ALA A 168 -13.39 24.01 -17.05
C ALA A 168 -12.54 23.64 -18.29
N ILE A 169 -11.21 23.63 -18.18
CA ILE A 169 -10.29 23.37 -19.30
C ILE A 169 -9.82 21.91 -19.31
N THR A 170 -9.70 21.28 -18.14
CA THR A 170 -9.25 19.89 -18.02
C THR A 170 -10.37 18.93 -17.63
N HIS A 171 -11.57 19.44 -17.29
CA HIS A 171 -12.63 18.68 -16.61
C HIS A 171 -12.16 17.91 -15.36
N GLN A 172 -10.98 18.25 -14.84
CA GLN A 172 -10.38 17.61 -13.68
C GLN A 172 -10.49 18.56 -12.49
N SER A 173 -11.17 18.08 -11.46
CA SER A 173 -11.24 18.73 -10.15
C SER A 173 -10.03 18.42 -9.28
N ARG A 174 -9.22 17.39 -9.60
CA ARG A 174 -8.28 16.78 -8.65
C ARG A 174 -6.87 16.59 -9.19
N LEU A 175 -5.91 16.79 -8.30
CA LEU A 175 -4.49 16.53 -8.48
C LEU A 175 -4.20 15.05 -8.20
N GLY A 176 -4.73 14.13 -9.01
CA GLY A 176 -4.25 12.74 -9.04
C GLY A 176 -4.63 11.79 -7.89
N THR A 177 -5.38 12.24 -6.87
CA THR A 177 -6.18 11.35 -5.99
C THR A 177 -7.57 11.24 -6.60
N ASP A 178 -7.74 10.33 -7.57
CA ASP A 178 -8.90 10.41 -8.45
C ASP A 178 -10.24 10.18 -7.70
N GLU A 179 -10.28 9.55 -6.52
CA GLU A 179 -11.54 9.18 -5.85
C GLU A 179 -11.44 9.22 -4.30
N LEU A 180 -11.27 10.42 -3.73
CA LEU A 180 -11.32 10.64 -2.28
C LEU A 180 -12.76 10.93 -1.82
N PHE A 181 -13.26 10.16 -0.86
CA PHE A 181 -14.56 10.38 -0.25
C PHE A 181 -14.41 10.68 1.24
N MET A 182 -15.10 11.72 1.69
CA MET A 182 -15.13 12.12 3.11
C MET A 182 -16.57 12.29 3.57
N ALA A 183 -16.89 11.82 4.77
CA ALA A 183 -18.10 12.21 5.48
C ALA A 183 -17.72 13.12 6.65
N ILE A 184 -18.32 14.32 6.69
CA ILE A 184 -18.01 15.34 7.69
C ILE A 184 -19.31 15.73 8.41
N ASN A 185 -19.23 15.99 9.71
CA ASN A 185 -20.34 16.62 10.42
C ASN A 185 -20.31 18.15 10.18
N PRO A 186 -21.36 18.75 9.58
CA PRO A 186 -21.35 20.17 9.21
C PRO A 186 -21.40 21.13 10.41
N ASP A 187 -21.83 20.67 11.58
CA ASP A 187 -21.97 21.52 12.77
C ASP A 187 -20.66 21.57 13.58
N THR A 188 -19.93 20.44 13.64
CA THR A 188 -18.70 20.30 14.43
C THR A 188 -17.42 20.29 13.60
N ASN A 189 -17.53 20.14 12.28
CA ASN A 189 -16.42 19.85 11.36
C ASN A 189 -15.63 18.59 11.75
N GLN A 190 -16.29 17.62 12.40
CA GLN A 190 -15.67 16.32 12.72
C GLN A 190 -15.64 15.44 11.48
N LEU A 191 -14.51 14.77 11.23
CA LEU A 191 -14.39 13.73 10.22
C LEU A 191 -15.01 12.44 10.75
N LEU A 192 -15.94 11.87 9.99
CA LEU A 192 -16.67 10.65 10.38
C LEU A 192 -16.28 9.45 9.51
N PHE A 193 -15.97 9.70 8.23
CA PHE A 193 -15.58 8.66 7.28
C PHE A 193 -14.54 9.23 6.33
N TYR A 194 -13.57 8.41 5.95
CA TYR A 194 -12.52 8.74 5.01
C TYR A 194 -12.13 7.48 4.25
N GLU A 195 -12.18 7.54 2.92
CA GLU A 195 -11.79 6.42 2.07
C GLU A 195 -11.17 6.96 0.78
N ASP A 196 -10.03 6.38 0.41
CA ASP A 196 -9.32 6.69 -0.83
C ASP A 196 -9.46 5.48 -1.76
N ARG A 197 -10.00 5.70 -2.97
CA ARG A 197 -10.20 4.67 -4.02
C ARG A 197 -11.29 3.62 -3.73
N ALA A 198 -12.45 4.03 -3.21
CA ALA A 198 -13.58 3.10 -3.06
C ALA A 198 -14.59 3.22 -4.21
N ASN A 199 -14.74 2.12 -4.95
CA ASN A 199 -15.86 1.93 -5.86
C ASN A 199 -16.31 0.45 -5.81
N PRO A 200 -17.46 0.11 -5.20
CA PRO A 200 -18.43 0.97 -4.53
C PRO A 200 -17.99 1.45 -3.13
N ILE A 201 -18.62 2.52 -2.64
CA ILE A 201 -18.41 3.03 -1.27
C ILE A 201 -19.40 2.34 -0.34
N THR A 202 -18.88 1.73 0.73
CA THR A 202 -19.69 1.14 1.80
C THR A 202 -19.62 2.03 3.04
N LEU A 203 -20.78 2.47 3.52
CA LEU A 203 -20.89 3.27 4.74
C LEU A 203 -21.66 2.48 5.80
N GLU A 204 -21.14 2.45 7.02
CA GLU A 204 -21.82 1.78 8.13
C GLU A 204 -23.09 2.53 8.58
N LYS A 205 -24.12 1.76 8.94
CA LYS A 205 -25.41 2.32 9.42
C LYS A 205 -25.30 2.91 10.84
N SER A 206 -24.34 2.44 11.63
CA SER A 206 -23.98 2.95 12.96
C SER A 206 -23.68 4.44 12.92
N LEU A 207 -22.89 4.87 11.94
CA LEU A 207 -22.46 6.27 11.74
C LEU A 207 -23.65 7.21 11.53
N LEU A 208 -24.67 6.79 10.79
CA LEU A 208 -25.90 7.56 10.56
C LEU A 208 -26.82 7.62 11.79
N THR A 209 -26.70 6.63 12.69
CA THR A 209 -27.49 6.57 13.93
C THR A 209 -26.87 7.45 15.02
N ALA A 210 -25.54 7.48 15.09
CA ALA A 210 -24.79 8.24 16.09
C ALA A 210 -24.78 9.76 15.83
N ASN A 211 -24.90 10.19 14.57
CA ASN A 211 -24.74 11.59 14.17
C ASN A 211 -26.05 12.21 13.68
N SER A 212 -26.35 13.44 14.11
CA SER A 212 -27.56 14.17 13.70
C SER A 212 -27.53 14.68 12.26
N SER A 213 -26.33 14.93 11.74
CA SER A 213 -26.09 15.56 10.43
C SER A 213 -24.78 15.02 9.86
N VAL A 214 -24.82 14.59 8.59
CA VAL A 214 -23.66 14.06 7.86
C VAL A 214 -23.66 14.65 6.45
N SER A 215 -22.56 15.32 6.07
CA SER A 215 -22.33 15.80 4.71
C SER A 215 -21.29 14.93 4.01
N LEU A 216 -21.66 14.40 2.84
CA LEU A 216 -20.78 13.59 2.00
C LEU A 216 -20.09 14.48 0.98
N HIS A 217 -18.76 14.39 0.93
CA HIS A 217 -17.91 15.22 0.10
C HIS A 217 -17.09 14.37 -0.87
N ASN A 218 -17.22 14.69 -2.16
CA ASN A 218 -16.35 14.25 -3.25
C ASN A 218 -15.72 15.45 -3.98
N ASP A 219 -15.84 16.65 -3.39
CA ASP A 219 -15.32 17.91 -3.92
C ASP A 219 -14.12 18.42 -3.09
N MET A 220 -13.72 17.70 -2.07
CA MET A 220 -12.60 18.05 -1.20
C MET A 220 -11.30 17.36 -1.64
N GLN A 221 -10.19 18.03 -1.38
CA GLN A 221 -8.82 17.55 -1.54
C GLN A 221 -8.11 17.57 -0.19
N ASP A 222 -7.44 16.46 0.15
CA ASP A 222 -6.54 16.39 1.30
C ASP A 222 -5.22 17.10 0.98
N CYS A 223 -4.79 17.98 1.89
CA CYS A 223 -3.56 18.75 1.76
C CYS A 223 -2.34 18.09 2.42
N TYR A 224 -2.54 16.99 3.18
CA TYR A 224 -1.48 16.34 3.97
C TYR A 224 -0.73 17.31 4.91
N ILE A 225 -1.52 18.20 5.51
CA ILE A 225 -1.09 19.11 6.57
C ILE A 225 -1.98 18.81 7.77
N ASP A 226 -1.39 18.27 8.82
CA ASP A 226 -2.11 17.85 10.00
C ASP A 226 -1.58 18.58 11.24
N ILE A 227 -2.50 19.00 12.10
CA ILE A 227 -2.17 19.49 13.43
C ILE A 227 -2.52 18.37 14.39
N CYS A 228 -1.51 17.86 15.09
CA CYS A 228 -1.62 16.67 15.92
C CYS A 228 -1.28 17.00 17.37
N ALA A 229 -2.00 16.37 18.28
CA ALA A 229 -1.63 16.33 19.68
C ALA A 229 -0.57 15.23 19.92
N PRO A 230 0.28 15.32 20.96
CA PRO A 230 1.31 14.32 21.27
C PRO A 230 0.79 12.89 21.42
N GLU A 231 -0.48 12.72 21.81
CA GLU A 231 -1.15 11.42 21.95
C GLU A 231 -1.15 10.61 20.64
N VAL A 232 -1.11 11.28 19.48
CA VAL A 232 -0.98 10.61 18.17
C VAL A 232 0.30 9.77 18.12
N LEU A 233 1.42 10.25 18.67
CA LEU A 233 2.68 9.50 18.69
C LEU A 233 2.60 8.26 19.58
N SER A 234 1.86 8.34 20.69
CA SER A 234 1.59 7.19 21.57
C SER A 234 0.73 6.15 20.86
N LEU A 235 -0.33 6.59 20.16
CA LEU A 235 -1.22 5.69 19.41
C LEU A 235 -0.47 4.87 18.36
N PHE A 236 0.47 5.49 17.64
CA PHE A 236 1.33 4.74 16.74
C PHE A 236 2.15 3.71 17.51
N THR A 237 2.69 4.03 18.68
CA THR A 237 3.49 3.09 19.48
C THR A 237 2.67 1.91 20.01
N ASP A 238 1.44 2.18 20.45
CA ASP A 238 0.54 1.18 21.02
C ASP A 238 0.03 0.19 19.95
N ASN A 239 -0.26 0.69 18.74
CA ASN A 239 -0.77 -0.12 17.62
C ASN A 239 0.31 -0.33 16.54
N PHE A 240 0.95 -1.51 16.53
CA PHE A 240 2.01 -1.81 15.56
C PHE A 240 1.55 -1.85 14.10
N ASP A 241 0.28 -2.14 13.87
CA ASP A 241 -0.29 -2.31 12.53
C ASP A 241 -0.46 -0.98 11.78
N TYR A 242 -0.37 0.17 12.46
CA TYR A 242 -0.43 1.47 11.80
C TYR A 242 0.88 1.81 11.09
N GLN A 243 0.91 1.60 9.77
CA GLN A 243 2.07 1.89 8.91
C GLN A 243 1.88 3.20 8.12
N HIS A 244 0.68 3.42 7.59
CA HIS A 244 0.28 4.59 6.83
C HIS A 244 -0.64 5.53 7.62
N LEU A 245 -0.41 6.84 7.45
CA LEU A 245 -1.16 7.92 8.12
C LEU A 245 -2.66 7.96 7.78
N ARG A 246 -3.03 7.65 6.52
CA ARG A 246 -4.41 7.77 6.02
C ARG A 246 -5.13 6.43 5.90
N ARG A 247 -4.45 5.42 5.36
CA ARG A 247 -5.04 4.08 5.14
C ARG A 247 -5.28 3.34 6.45
N ASP A 248 -4.32 3.40 7.38
CA ASP A 248 -4.35 2.56 8.57
C ASP A 248 -4.71 3.39 9.78
N PHE A 249 -3.94 4.45 10.07
CA PHE A 249 -4.14 5.25 11.29
C PHE A 249 -5.49 5.97 11.31
N LEU A 250 -5.79 6.72 10.25
CA LEU A 250 -7.03 7.50 10.20
C LEU A 250 -8.26 6.58 10.15
N LYS A 251 -8.25 5.56 9.28
CA LYS A 251 -9.35 4.58 9.20
C LYS A 251 -9.51 3.82 10.50
N GLY A 252 -8.40 3.35 11.09
CA GLY A 252 -8.39 2.68 12.38
C GLY A 252 -8.97 3.53 13.49
N LEU A 253 -8.63 4.83 13.54
CA LEU A 253 -9.17 5.74 14.56
C LEU A 253 -10.65 6.07 14.37
N LEU A 254 -11.15 6.05 13.13
CA LEU A 254 -12.58 6.26 12.84
C LEU A 254 -13.44 5.02 13.16
N VAL A 255 -12.85 3.82 13.08
CA VAL A 255 -13.51 2.55 13.41
C VAL A 255 -13.37 2.19 14.90
N ASP A 256 -12.32 2.69 15.57
CA ASP A 256 -12.07 2.37 16.97
C ASP A 256 -13.14 2.94 17.91
N GLU A 257 -13.91 2.05 18.52
CA GLU A 257 -14.96 2.39 19.49
C GLU A 257 -14.40 2.58 20.92
N ILE A 258 -13.13 2.21 21.18
CA ILE A 258 -12.58 2.12 22.54
C ILE A 258 -12.02 3.46 23.01
N THR A 259 -11.24 4.14 22.17
CA THR A 259 -10.48 5.33 22.60
C THR A 259 -11.24 6.66 22.45
N ASP A 260 -12.39 6.69 21.76
CA ASP A 260 -13.23 7.88 21.46
C ASP A 260 -12.42 9.11 21.02
N TYR A 261 -11.30 8.89 20.33
CA TYR A 261 -10.48 9.96 19.80
C TYR A 261 -11.11 10.53 18.53
N LYS A 262 -11.14 11.87 18.44
CA LYS A 262 -11.88 12.58 17.39
C LYS A 262 -10.93 13.32 16.47
N ILE A 263 -11.14 13.13 15.18
CA ILE A 263 -10.47 13.85 14.10
C ILE A 263 -11.39 14.96 13.60
N TYR A 264 -10.84 16.14 13.43
CA TYR A 264 -11.56 17.29 12.88
C TYR A 264 -10.94 17.77 11.57
N THR A 265 -11.70 18.53 10.80
CA THR A 265 -11.24 19.16 9.56
C THR A 265 -11.20 20.68 9.69
N HIS A 266 -10.36 21.30 8.86
CA HIS A 266 -10.26 22.74 8.67
C HIS A 266 -10.23 23.05 7.16
N GLU A 267 -11.23 23.76 6.65
CA GLU A 267 -11.41 24.01 5.21
C GLU A 267 -10.73 25.31 4.75
N ILE A 268 -9.79 25.20 3.82
CA ILE A 268 -9.18 26.35 3.15
C ILE A 268 -9.89 26.71 1.85
N HIS A 269 -10.16 28.00 1.65
CA HIS A 269 -10.95 28.50 0.52
C HIS A 269 -10.14 29.33 -0.50
N SER A 270 -9.26 30.20 0.00
CA SER A 270 -8.51 31.18 -0.81
C SER A 270 -7.03 30.86 -0.94
N ASN A 271 -6.48 30.14 0.03
CA ASN A 271 -5.07 29.81 0.09
C ASN A 271 -4.80 28.53 -0.72
N TYR A 272 -3.57 28.44 -1.19
CA TYR A 272 -3.06 27.27 -1.88
C TYR A 272 -2.44 26.31 -0.87
N ALA A 273 -2.86 25.06 -0.93
CA ALA A 273 -2.14 23.94 -0.36
C ALA A 273 -2.32 22.76 -1.32
N ALA A 274 -1.23 22.05 -1.61
CA ALA A 274 -1.24 20.85 -2.42
C ALA A 274 0.02 20.02 -2.14
N ARG A 275 -0.10 18.71 -2.26
CA ARG A 275 1.00 17.75 -2.16
C ARG A 275 1.34 17.18 -3.53
N VAL A 276 2.63 17.03 -3.81
CA VAL A 276 3.11 16.36 -5.02
C VAL A 276 3.09 14.84 -4.79
N GLU A 277 2.07 14.13 -5.25
CA GLU A 277 1.95 12.67 -5.06
C GLU A 277 2.48 11.85 -6.25
N ASN A 278 2.19 12.30 -7.47
CA ASN A 278 2.53 11.64 -8.74
C ASN A 278 3.00 12.67 -9.79
N PHE A 279 3.45 12.25 -10.98
CA PHE A 279 3.95 13.20 -11.98
C PHE A 279 2.88 14.15 -12.52
N ARG A 280 1.60 13.78 -12.46
CA ARG A 280 0.48 14.66 -12.85
C ARG A 280 0.31 15.81 -11.86
N SER A 281 0.34 15.51 -10.56
CA SER A 281 0.33 16.52 -9.51
C SER A 281 1.58 17.40 -9.58
N TYR A 282 2.74 16.82 -9.88
CA TYR A 282 3.98 17.55 -10.12
C TYR A 282 3.85 18.56 -11.28
N ASP A 283 3.26 18.15 -12.41
CA ASP A 283 3.01 19.03 -13.55
C ASP A 283 2.05 20.18 -13.21
N THR A 284 0.96 19.86 -12.53
CA THR A 284 -0.07 20.87 -12.21
C THR A 284 0.44 21.86 -11.17
N ILE A 285 1.08 21.40 -10.10
CA ILE A 285 1.67 22.26 -9.07
C ILE A 285 2.79 23.12 -9.69
N SER A 286 3.59 22.59 -10.60
CA SER A 286 4.59 23.38 -11.35
C SER A 286 3.93 24.53 -12.12
N LYS A 287 2.82 24.26 -12.80
CA LYS A 287 2.05 25.29 -13.52
C LYS A 287 1.44 26.31 -12.57
N ASP A 288 0.93 25.88 -11.42
CA ASP A 288 0.34 26.76 -10.40
C ASP A 288 1.39 27.73 -9.82
N ILE A 289 2.61 27.24 -9.55
CA ILE A 289 3.74 28.07 -9.12
C ILE A 289 4.11 29.08 -10.21
N MET A 290 4.22 28.63 -11.47
CA MET A 290 4.53 29.50 -12.61
C MET A 290 3.46 30.59 -12.82
N GLN A 291 2.19 30.27 -12.55
CA GLN A 291 1.07 31.20 -12.58
C GLN A 291 0.93 32.04 -11.30
N ARG A 292 1.80 31.84 -10.29
CA ARG A 292 1.86 32.58 -9.03
C ARG A 292 0.67 32.35 -8.09
N TRP A 293 0.02 31.19 -8.17
CA TRP A 293 -1.03 30.80 -7.24
C TRP A 293 -0.46 30.55 -5.82
N THR A 294 0.83 30.23 -5.73
CA THR A 294 1.59 29.96 -4.49
C THR A 294 2.24 31.21 -3.88
N TYR A 295 1.91 32.42 -4.33
CA TYR A 295 2.50 33.66 -3.81
C TYR A 295 2.41 33.71 -2.27
N PRO A 296 3.49 34.03 -1.53
CA PRO A 296 4.77 34.59 -1.99
C PRO A 296 5.84 33.56 -2.39
N LEU A 297 5.55 32.26 -2.33
CA LEU A 297 6.49 31.18 -2.67
C LEU A 297 6.62 31.02 -4.20
N VAL A 298 7.29 31.99 -4.81
CA VAL A 298 7.50 32.08 -6.26
C VAL A 298 8.97 32.34 -6.59
N PRO A 299 9.49 31.86 -7.74
CA PRO A 299 10.92 31.90 -8.05
C PRO A 299 11.56 33.30 -8.11
N ASP A 300 10.76 34.35 -8.32
CA ASP A 300 11.24 35.74 -8.41
C ASP A 300 11.47 36.41 -7.05
N ILE A 301 10.82 35.92 -5.99
CA ILE A 301 10.85 36.52 -4.65
C ILE A 301 11.80 35.76 -3.74
N GLN A 302 11.67 34.44 -3.70
CA GLN A 302 12.52 33.59 -2.87
C GLN A 302 13.72 33.10 -3.65
N SER A 303 14.88 33.67 -3.31
CA SER A 303 16.17 33.13 -3.74
C SER A 303 16.59 32.06 -2.73
N PHE A 304 16.15 30.81 -2.92
CA PHE A 304 16.55 29.64 -2.12
C PHE A 304 18.02 29.24 -2.37
N GLY A 305 18.95 30.19 -2.24
CA GLY A 305 20.35 30.03 -2.62
C GLY A 305 20.61 29.98 -4.14
N SER A 306 19.56 29.88 -4.98
CA SER A 306 19.66 29.96 -6.44
C SER A 306 19.68 31.42 -6.93
N SER A 307 20.17 31.61 -8.16
CA SER A 307 20.39 32.95 -8.73
C SER A 307 19.08 33.69 -8.93
N VAL A 308 19.07 35.00 -8.65
CA VAL A 308 17.92 35.89 -8.82
C VAL A 308 17.29 35.72 -10.20
N MET A 309 16.05 35.23 -10.23
CA MET A 309 15.27 35.09 -11.45
C MET A 309 14.50 36.38 -11.74
N LYS A 310 14.47 36.79 -13.00
CA LYS A 310 13.70 37.94 -13.45
C LYS A 310 12.39 37.46 -14.06
N LEU A 311 11.29 38.06 -13.63
CA LEU A 311 9.98 37.84 -14.24
C LEU A 311 9.87 38.66 -15.54
N GLY A 312 9.68 37.94 -16.64
CA GLY A 312 9.36 38.47 -17.97
C GLY A 312 7.86 38.53 -18.24
N ARG A 313 7.49 38.82 -19.49
CA ARG A 313 6.09 38.84 -19.92
C ARG A 313 5.52 37.42 -19.98
N GLN A 314 4.20 37.27 -19.79
CA GLN A 314 3.47 36.01 -19.92
C GLN A 314 4.02 34.85 -19.06
N GLY A 315 4.46 35.13 -17.83
CA GLY A 315 4.93 34.11 -16.88
C GLY A 315 6.29 33.50 -17.24
N MET A 316 7.11 34.18 -18.04
CA MET A 316 8.47 33.75 -18.35
C MET A 316 9.42 34.09 -17.20
N TYR A 317 10.21 33.13 -16.73
CA TYR A 317 11.26 33.35 -15.74
C TYR A 317 12.62 33.13 -16.38
N SER A 318 13.51 34.11 -16.24
CA SER A 318 14.87 34.03 -16.77
C SER A 318 15.92 34.35 -15.72
N ALA A 319 16.90 33.46 -15.59
CA ALA A 319 18.14 33.76 -14.88
C ALA A 319 18.93 34.88 -15.60
N SER A 320 19.87 35.50 -14.88
CA SER A 320 20.64 36.63 -15.42
C SER A 320 21.73 36.24 -16.41
N ASP A 321 22.11 34.97 -16.47
CA ASP A 321 23.24 34.45 -17.27
C ASP A 321 22.73 33.38 -18.25
N ILE A 322 22.16 33.79 -19.38
CA ILE A 322 21.59 32.89 -20.39
C ILE A 322 22.18 33.21 -21.76
N GLY A 323 22.68 32.17 -22.44
CA GLY A 323 23.13 32.26 -23.82
C GLY A 323 22.00 32.01 -24.81
N LEU A 324 21.21 33.05 -25.13
CA LEU A 324 20.11 32.96 -26.11
C LEU A 324 20.60 33.34 -27.51
N SER A 325 20.38 32.45 -28.49
CA SER A 325 20.58 32.76 -29.91
C SER A 325 19.51 33.74 -30.44
N SER A 326 19.86 34.59 -31.41
CA SER A 326 19.00 35.69 -31.90
C SER A 326 17.65 35.24 -32.49
N ASN A 327 17.55 33.98 -32.93
CA ASN A 327 16.37 33.41 -33.59
C ASN A 327 15.62 32.40 -32.71
N ALA A 328 15.98 32.25 -31.44
CA ALA A 328 15.27 31.36 -30.52
C ALA A 328 13.93 31.97 -30.10
N GLN A 329 12.87 31.16 -30.09
CA GLN A 329 11.53 31.57 -29.68
C GLN A 329 11.19 30.99 -28.31
N ILE A 330 11.08 31.86 -27.31
CA ILE A 330 10.62 31.48 -25.97
C ILE A 330 9.14 31.85 -25.87
N GLY A 331 8.31 30.85 -25.63
CA GLY A 331 6.88 30.96 -25.41
C GLY A 331 6.53 31.29 -23.96
N PRO A 332 5.23 31.40 -23.66
CA PRO A 332 4.74 31.72 -22.32
C PRO A 332 5.06 30.60 -21.31
N PHE A 333 4.96 30.93 -20.03
CA PHE A 333 5.13 30.02 -18.89
C PHE A 333 6.39 29.13 -18.98
N THR A 334 7.51 29.74 -19.37
CA THR A 334 8.80 29.05 -19.51
C THR A 334 9.78 29.56 -18.47
N LEU A 335 10.48 28.64 -17.81
CA LEU A 335 11.57 28.96 -16.88
C LEU A 335 12.92 28.54 -17.48
N ILE A 336 13.90 29.44 -17.43
CA ILE A 336 15.26 29.19 -17.91
C ILE A 336 16.26 29.44 -16.77
N GLY A 337 16.91 28.36 -16.34
CA GLY A 337 17.95 28.36 -15.32
C GLY A 337 19.26 29.02 -15.77
N LYS A 338 20.16 29.23 -14.81
CA LYS A 338 21.46 29.89 -15.01
C LYS A 338 22.40 29.05 -15.87
N GLY A 339 23.19 29.70 -16.72
CA GLY A 339 24.24 29.07 -17.51
C GLY A 339 23.71 28.22 -18.67
N THR A 340 22.42 28.31 -18.96
CA THR A 340 21.77 27.56 -20.02
C THR A 340 21.95 28.26 -21.38
N THR A 341 22.26 27.49 -22.41
CA THR A 341 22.43 27.97 -23.79
C THR A 341 21.37 27.38 -24.71
N ILE A 342 20.73 28.21 -25.52
CA ILE A 342 19.70 27.79 -26.49
C ILE A 342 20.14 28.15 -27.90
N GLY A 343 20.20 27.14 -28.77
CA GLY A 343 20.57 27.23 -30.18
C GLY A 343 19.55 27.97 -31.05
N SER A 344 19.90 28.16 -32.32
CA SER A 344 19.09 28.95 -33.26
C SER A 344 17.86 28.18 -33.73
N ASN A 345 16.77 28.89 -34.03
CA ASN A 345 15.49 28.35 -34.49
C ASN A 345 14.83 27.33 -33.54
N SER A 346 15.25 27.29 -32.27
CA SER A 346 14.64 26.44 -31.26
C SER A 346 13.42 27.13 -30.65
N LYS A 347 12.38 26.34 -30.36
CA LYS A 347 11.10 26.80 -29.80
C LYS A 347 10.86 26.09 -28.47
N VAL A 348 10.64 26.88 -27.41
CA VAL A 348 10.35 26.37 -26.06
C VAL A 348 9.06 26.99 -25.56
N SER A 349 8.12 26.20 -25.05
CA SER A 349 6.87 26.71 -24.47
C SER A 349 6.35 25.83 -23.33
N ASN A 350 5.73 26.44 -22.31
CA ASN A 350 5.17 25.75 -21.15
C ASN A 350 6.15 24.74 -20.52
N SER A 351 7.44 25.05 -20.50
CA SER A 351 8.49 24.10 -20.13
C SER A 351 9.44 24.71 -19.10
N ILE A 352 10.01 23.88 -18.26
CA ILE A 352 10.94 24.28 -17.20
C ILE A 352 12.31 23.72 -17.56
N ILE A 353 13.30 24.61 -17.70
CA ILE A 353 14.68 24.24 -18.01
C ILE A 353 15.57 24.61 -16.83
N GLY A 354 16.27 23.61 -16.28
CA GLY A 354 17.22 23.75 -15.19
C GLY A 354 18.49 24.52 -15.56
N GLU A 355 19.46 24.47 -14.65
CA GLU A 355 20.74 25.16 -14.76
C GLU A 355 21.75 24.36 -15.57
N GLY A 356 22.62 25.06 -16.32
CA GLY A 356 23.74 24.47 -17.06
C GLY A 356 23.34 23.64 -18.28
N CYS A 357 22.12 23.82 -18.80
CA CYS A 357 21.63 23.01 -19.92
C CYS A 357 22.12 23.52 -21.27
N LYS A 358 22.40 22.59 -22.19
CA LYS A 358 22.84 22.90 -23.56
C LYS A 358 21.79 22.41 -24.54
N ILE A 359 21.02 23.35 -25.10
CA ILE A 359 19.98 23.05 -26.09
C ILE A 359 20.50 23.44 -27.48
N GLY A 360 20.50 22.48 -28.39
CA GLY A 360 20.92 22.63 -29.79
C GLY A 360 20.00 23.52 -30.63
N SER A 361 20.24 23.51 -31.93
CA SER A 361 19.48 24.24 -32.94
C SER A 361 18.34 23.41 -33.51
N ASN A 362 17.26 24.09 -33.94
CA ASN A 362 16.04 23.48 -34.48
C ASN A 362 15.35 22.50 -33.51
N VAL A 363 15.44 22.75 -32.20
CA VAL A 363 14.82 21.92 -31.15
C VAL A 363 13.43 22.45 -30.82
N SER A 364 12.46 21.55 -30.62
CA SER A 364 11.10 21.89 -30.18
C SER A 364 10.80 21.26 -28.82
N ILE A 365 10.51 22.09 -27.82
CA ILE A 365 10.23 21.66 -26.44
C ILE A 365 8.88 22.21 -26.02
N GLU A 366 7.96 21.32 -25.66
CA GLU A 366 6.61 21.67 -25.24
C GLU A 366 6.22 20.89 -23.97
N GLY A 367 5.70 21.60 -22.96
CA GLY A 367 5.15 20.97 -21.76
C GLY A 367 6.13 20.10 -20.96
N SER A 368 7.44 20.27 -21.14
CA SER A 368 8.46 19.33 -20.66
C SER A 368 9.27 19.90 -19.50
N TYR A 369 9.75 19.01 -18.64
CA TYR A 369 10.53 19.33 -17.44
C TYR A 369 11.96 18.82 -17.62
N ILE A 370 12.89 19.74 -17.84
CA ILE A 370 14.31 19.45 -18.05
C ILE A 370 15.07 19.93 -16.82
N TRP A 371 15.74 19.02 -16.13
CA TRP A 371 16.52 19.36 -14.94
C TRP A 371 17.92 19.86 -15.30
N ASN A 372 18.90 19.69 -14.41
CA ASN A 372 20.19 20.37 -14.50
C ASN A 372 21.20 19.61 -15.37
N ASN A 373 22.09 20.36 -16.03
CA ASN A 373 23.21 19.84 -16.83
C ASN A 373 22.78 18.89 -17.96
N VAL A 374 21.58 19.07 -18.52
CA VAL A 374 21.07 18.27 -19.63
C VAL A 374 21.60 18.79 -20.95
N THR A 375 22.02 17.88 -21.83
CA THR A 375 22.46 18.21 -23.20
C THR A 375 21.46 17.65 -24.21
N VAL A 376 20.84 18.55 -24.98
CA VAL A 376 19.93 18.22 -26.08
C VAL A 376 20.58 18.65 -27.38
N GLU A 377 20.94 17.71 -28.24
CA GLU A 377 21.56 18.00 -29.54
C GLU A 377 20.54 18.52 -30.58
N ASP A 378 21.00 18.74 -31.81
CA ASP A 378 20.22 19.41 -32.85
C ASP A 378 19.04 18.57 -33.36
N GLY A 379 17.92 19.24 -33.65
CA GLY A 379 16.74 18.62 -34.28
C GLY A 379 15.88 17.73 -33.38
N CYS A 380 16.10 17.75 -32.06
CA CYS A 380 15.30 16.97 -31.11
C CYS A 380 13.88 17.55 -30.94
N LYS A 381 12.93 16.67 -30.60
CA LYS A 381 11.54 17.05 -30.26
C LYS A 381 11.13 16.43 -28.94
N LEU A 382 10.70 17.27 -27.99
CA LEU A 382 10.27 16.86 -26.66
C LEU A 382 8.84 17.35 -26.41
N LYS A 383 7.95 16.44 -26.03
CA LYS A 383 6.57 16.75 -25.65
C LYS A 383 6.26 16.09 -24.31
N HIS A 384 5.82 16.87 -23.32
CA HIS A 384 5.35 16.37 -22.02
C HIS A 384 6.24 15.30 -21.38
N ALA A 385 7.56 15.50 -21.43
CA ALA A 385 8.55 14.55 -20.92
C ALA A 385 9.25 15.10 -19.67
N VAL A 386 9.70 14.20 -18.79
CA VAL A 386 10.56 14.52 -17.64
C VAL A 386 11.96 14.02 -17.92
N VAL A 387 12.94 14.93 -17.91
CA VAL A 387 14.34 14.66 -18.22
C VAL A 387 15.21 15.02 -17.03
N CYS A 388 15.77 14.00 -16.37
CA CYS A 388 16.56 14.14 -15.15
C CYS A 388 17.98 14.68 -15.40
N ASP A 389 18.75 14.88 -14.32
CA ASP A 389 20.06 15.53 -14.41
C ASP A 389 21.07 14.73 -15.24
N GLY A 390 21.88 15.44 -16.03
CA GLY A 390 22.99 14.87 -16.78
C GLY A 390 22.60 13.98 -17.96
N VAL A 391 21.32 13.96 -18.35
CA VAL A 391 20.87 13.24 -19.55
C VAL A 391 21.46 13.86 -20.82
N VAL A 392 21.86 13.00 -21.76
CA VAL A 392 22.37 13.40 -23.07
C VAL A 392 21.46 12.82 -24.15
N MET A 393 20.78 13.71 -24.88
CA MET A 393 19.98 13.35 -26.04
C MET A 393 20.75 13.66 -27.30
N LYS A 394 20.95 12.65 -28.14
CA LYS A 394 21.62 12.79 -29.42
C LYS A 394 20.74 13.43 -30.49
N ALA A 395 21.35 13.80 -31.61
CA ALA A 395 20.67 14.51 -32.69
C ALA A 395 19.46 13.72 -33.22
N ARG A 396 18.40 14.45 -33.59
CA ARG A 396 17.17 13.93 -34.22
C ARG A 396 16.35 12.95 -33.37
N THR A 397 16.56 12.90 -32.05
CA THR A 397 15.72 12.12 -31.13
C THR A 397 14.33 12.74 -30.95
N VAL A 398 13.30 11.89 -30.86
CA VAL A 398 11.91 12.29 -30.57
C VAL A 398 11.44 11.60 -29.29
N LEU A 399 10.98 12.38 -28.31
CA LEU A 399 10.30 11.86 -27.13
C LEU A 399 8.79 12.07 -27.28
N GLU A 400 8.05 10.98 -27.24
CA GLU A 400 6.60 11.01 -27.18
C GLU A 400 6.09 11.45 -25.78
N PRO A 401 4.82 11.85 -25.65
CA PRO A 401 4.24 12.30 -24.39
C PRO A 401 4.37 11.27 -23.25
N GLY A 402 4.72 11.76 -22.06
CA GLY A 402 4.76 10.94 -20.85
C GLY A 402 6.04 10.15 -20.65
N VAL A 403 7.05 10.35 -21.50
CA VAL A 403 8.36 9.71 -21.33
C VAL A 403 9.09 10.28 -20.11
N ILE A 404 9.70 9.38 -19.33
CA ILE A 404 10.53 9.71 -18.18
C ILE A 404 11.94 9.18 -18.41
N LEU A 405 12.92 10.07 -18.47
CA LEU A 405 14.34 9.73 -18.56
C LEU A 405 15.01 9.95 -17.20
N SER A 406 15.51 8.86 -16.60
CA SER A 406 16.28 8.90 -15.35
C SER A 406 17.66 9.55 -15.54
N PHE A 407 18.41 9.70 -14.46
CA PHE A 407 19.68 10.42 -14.43
C PHE A 407 20.73 9.79 -15.36
N LYS A 408 21.52 10.65 -16.02
CA LYS A 408 22.68 10.27 -16.86
C LYS A 408 22.39 9.29 -18.01
N VAL A 409 21.12 9.09 -18.36
CA VAL A 409 20.73 8.29 -19.52
C VAL A 409 21.24 8.95 -20.80
N VAL A 410 21.68 8.13 -21.74
CA VAL A 410 22.08 8.60 -23.09
C VAL A 410 21.13 8.00 -24.10
N ILE A 411 20.43 8.83 -24.86
CA ILE A 411 19.55 8.38 -25.94
C ILE A 411 20.29 8.51 -27.26
N GLY A 412 20.35 7.42 -28.03
CA GLY A 412 21.03 7.38 -29.33
C GLY A 412 20.39 8.26 -30.41
N GLU A 413 21.13 8.43 -31.52
CA GLU A 413 20.69 9.21 -32.68
C GLU A 413 19.51 8.56 -33.40
N ASP A 414 18.59 9.38 -33.95
CA ASP A 414 17.46 8.94 -34.79
C ASP A 414 16.47 7.97 -34.12
N ILE A 415 16.26 8.11 -32.81
CA ILE A 415 15.37 7.23 -32.03
C ILE A 415 14.10 7.96 -31.63
N VAL A 416 12.99 7.22 -31.70
CA VAL A 416 11.70 7.61 -31.13
C VAL A 416 11.46 6.78 -29.88
N VAL A 417 11.36 7.45 -28.73
CA VAL A 417 11.00 6.79 -27.47
C VAL A 417 9.47 6.76 -27.36
N PRO A 418 8.86 5.57 -27.14
CA PRO A 418 7.41 5.44 -27.10
C PRO A 418 6.77 6.18 -25.92
N ALA A 419 5.50 6.56 -26.06
CA ALA A 419 4.76 7.27 -25.01
C ALA A 419 4.75 6.48 -23.69
N TYR A 420 4.74 7.21 -22.57
CA TYR A 420 4.71 6.64 -21.20
C TYR A 420 5.90 5.76 -20.81
N SER A 421 6.95 5.69 -21.64
CA SER A 421 8.12 4.85 -21.35
C SER A 421 9.00 5.44 -20.25
N LYS A 422 9.45 4.58 -19.32
CA LYS A 422 10.42 4.92 -18.28
C LYS A 422 11.78 4.34 -18.66
N VAL A 423 12.80 5.19 -18.74
CA VAL A 423 14.16 4.78 -19.12
C VAL A 423 15.11 5.04 -17.95
N SER A 424 15.86 4.02 -17.54
CA SER A 424 16.80 4.09 -16.42
C SER A 424 18.13 3.42 -16.76
N LEU A 425 19.21 3.81 -16.06
CA LEU A 425 20.47 3.05 -16.10
C LEU A 425 20.42 1.78 -15.25
N TYR A 426 19.48 1.70 -14.31
CA TYR A 426 19.26 0.50 -13.50
C TYR A 426 18.29 -0.45 -14.19
N GLU A 427 18.56 -1.74 -14.08
CA GLU A 427 17.60 -2.78 -14.45
C GLU A 427 16.35 -2.70 -13.55
N GLN A 428 15.21 -3.04 -14.12
CA GLN A 428 13.95 -3.10 -13.36
C GLN A 428 14.05 -4.21 -12.32
N PRO A 429 13.74 -3.96 -11.03
CA PRO A 429 13.75 -5.01 -10.02
C PRO A 429 12.77 -6.12 -10.38
N THR A 430 13.21 -7.38 -10.28
CA THR A 430 12.49 -8.58 -10.71
C THR A 430 11.43 -9.06 -9.73
N PHE A 431 11.55 -8.72 -8.46
CA PHE A 431 10.52 -8.93 -7.45
C PHE A 431 9.75 -7.62 -7.31
N GLN A 432 8.56 -7.57 -7.90
CA GLN A 432 7.48 -6.72 -7.40
C GLN A 432 6.59 -7.69 -6.63
N ASP A 433 6.85 -7.91 -5.36
CA ASP A 433 5.81 -8.51 -4.52
C ASP A 433 4.60 -7.58 -4.58
N SER A 434 3.42 -8.18 -4.68
CA SER A 434 2.11 -7.55 -4.88
C SER A 434 1.83 -6.40 -3.91
N ASP A 435 2.52 -6.41 -2.77
CA ASP A 435 2.27 -5.50 -1.67
C ASP A 435 3.36 -4.42 -1.70
N GLU A 436 2.96 -3.16 -1.82
CA GLU A 436 3.84 -1.98 -1.79
C GLU A 436 4.68 -1.86 -0.48
N GLU A 437 4.60 -2.85 0.42
CA GLU A 437 4.93 -2.77 1.85
C GLU A 437 6.31 -3.30 2.26
N LEU A 438 7.03 -4.09 1.44
CA LEU A 438 8.24 -4.80 1.94
C LEU A 438 9.58 -4.42 1.28
N GLU A 439 9.60 -3.45 0.36
CA GLU A 439 10.81 -3.19 -0.43
C GLU A 439 11.82 -2.18 0.16
N TYR A 440 11.62 -1.65 1.37
CA TYR A 440 12.62 -0.73 1.99
C TYR A 440 13.76 -1.45 2.71
N THR A 441 13.92 -2.77 2.53
CA THR A 441 15.12 -3.46 3.01
C THR A 441 16.35 -3.05 2.19
N ASP A 442 17.16 -2.22 2.83
CA ASP A 442 18.53 -1.82 2.53
C ASP A 442 19.20 -2.53 1.33
N SER A 443 19.18 -1.92 0.14
CA SER A 443 20.02 -2.34 -1.00
C SER A 443 21.52 -2.12 -0.75
N SER A 444 21.94 -1.75 0.47
CA SER A 444 23.35 -1.69 0.86
C SER A 444 23.88 -2.97 1.54
N SER A 445 23.02 -3.93 1.92
CA SER A 445 23.45 -5.23 2.48
C SER A 445 23.39 -6.42 1.52
N GLY A 446 22.96 -6.21 0.27
CA GLY A 446 22.88 -7.23 -0.78
C GLY A 446 24.13 -7.38 -1.65
N MET A 447 25.34 -7.17 -1.13
CA MET A 447 26.55 -7.70 -1.79
C MET A 447 26.76 -9.16 -1.39
N ALA A 448 25.91 -10.05 -1.91
CA ALA A 448 26.14 -11.48 -1.88
C ALA A 448 26.55 -11.95 -3.29
N GLU A 449 27.87 -12.13 -3.44
CA GLU A 449 28.57 -13.00 -4.39
C GLU A 449 28.28 -12.87 -5.90
N ILE A 450 28.88 -11.85 -6.52
CA ILE A 450 29.38 -11.99 -7.91
C ILE A 450 30.73 -12.70 -7.83
N SER A 451 30.71 -14.02 -7.68
CA SER A 451 31.88 -14.85 -7.88
C SER A 451 32.22 -14.88 -9.37
N SER A 452 33.11 -13.99 -9.82
CA SER A 452 34.17 -14.23 -10.84
C SER A 452 34.74 -12.93 -11.42
N ILE A 453 35.41 -12.09 -10.62
CA ILE A 453 36.46 -11.19 -11.16
C ILE A 453 37.63 -11.15 -10.16
N ASN A 454 38.39 -12.24 -10.10
CA ASN A 454 39.77 -12.18 -9.62
C ASN A 454 40.66 -11.75 -10.79
N ALA A 455 41.00 -10.46 -10.86
CA ALA A 455 42.34 -9.96 -11.16
C ALA A 455 42.32 -8.44 -11.35
N LEU A 456 43.34 -7.79 -10.75
CA LEU A 456 43.84 -6.43 -10.99
C LEU A 456 43.27 -5.34 -10.09
N THR A 457 43.77 -5.37 -8.85
CA THR A 457 43.95 -4.21 -7.99
C THR A 457 44.80 -3.13 -8.66
N GLY A 458 44.27 -1.90 -8.68
CA GLY A 458 45.02 -0.65 -8.76
C GLY A 458 44.89 0.06 -10.10
N LEU A 459 44.03 1.08 -10.18
CA LEU A 459 44.17 2.29 -11.00
C LEU A 459 43.18 3.36 -10.49
N SER A 460 43.63 4.62 -10.55
CA SER A 460 43.03 5.84 -10.00
C SER A 460 41.84 6.38 -10.78
N ASP A 461 41.03 7.23 -10.13
CA ASP A 461 39.96 8.06 -10.68
C ASP A 461 40.20 8.51 -12.12
N GLY A 462 39.39 7.98 -13.04
CA GLY A 462 39.36 8.41 -14.44
C GLY A 462 39.36 7.27 -15.45
N GLU A 463 38.36 6.39 -15.42
CA GLU A 463 37.90 5.58 -16.57
C GLU A 463 36.72 4.69 -16.14
N LEU A 464 35.50 5.24 -16.22
CA LEU A 464 34.23 4.50 -16.02
C LEU A 464 33.36 4.61 -17.29
N VAL A 465 33.99 4.52 -18.47
CA VAL A 465 33.32 4.61 -19.78
C VAL A 465 33.29 3.28 -20.54
N SER A 466 33.97 2.22 -20.07
CA SER A 466 34.27 1.06 -20.93
C SER A 466 33.54 -0.25 -20.60
N LYS A 467 32.34 -0.23 -20.00
CA LYS A 467 31.49 -1.44 -19.86
C LYS A 467 29.97 -1.19 -19.98
N ALA A 468 29.54 -0.15 -20.69
CA ALA A 468 28.13 0.10 -21.03
C ALA A 468 27.81 -0.23 -22.51
N ALA A 469 28.56 -1.16 -23.10
CA ALA A 469 28.44 -1.50 -24.51
C ALA A 469 28.19 -3.00 -24.66
N GLU A 470 26.96 -3.43 -24.41
CA GLU A 470 26.34 -4.59 -25.07
C GLU A 470 24.84 -4.59 -24.72
N ALA A 471 24.00 -4.36 -25.76
CA ALA A 471 22.54 -4.23 -25.78
C ALA A 471 21.92 -2.90 -25.29
N SER A 472 21.97 -1.86 -26.14
CA SER A 472 21.21 -0.61 -25.95
C SER A 472 19.84 -0.70 -26.64
N GLU A 473 18.78 -0.87 -25.84
CA GLU A 473 17.38 -0.71 -26.31
C GLU A 473 17.05 0.74 -26.69
N VAL A 474 17.91 1.68 -26.28
CA VAL A 474 17.88 3.12 -26.64
C VAL A 474 18.87 3.45 -27.77
N GLY A 475 19.13 2.46 -28.65
CA GLY A 475 19.83 2.51 -29.94
C GLY A 475 21.31 2.89 -29.92
N ALA A 476 21.87 3.24 -31.09
CA ALA A 476 23.32 3.31 -31.30
C ALA A 476 23.98 4.39 -30.42
N ASN A 477 24.99 4.00 -29.64
CA ASN A 477 25.66 4.83 -28.62
C ASN A 477 24.76 5.30 -27.47
N GLY A 478 23.56 4.72 -27.34
CA GLY A 478 22.70 4.93 -26.18
C GLY A 478 23.12 4.09 -24.98
N ALA A 479 22.75 4.55 -23.78
CA ALA A 479 22.97 3.86 -22.51
C ALA A 479 21.72 4.03 -21.63
N GLY A 480 21.01 2.93 -21.42
CA GLY A 480 19.81 2.85 -20.60
C GLY A 480 18.95 1.64 -20.96
N TYR A 481 18.24 1.10 -19.97
CA TYR A 481 17.23 0.06 -20.09
C TYR A 481 15.85 0.70 -20.12
N ILE A 482 14.98 0.23 -21.02
CA ILE A 482 13.58 0.62 -21.02
C ILE A 482 12.88 -0.31 -20.03
N TRP A 483 12.27 0.26 -18.99
CA TRP A 483 11.49 -0.54 -18.05
C TRP A 483 10.21 -0.99 -18.75
N SER A 484 10.08 -2.31 -18.95
CA SER A 484 8.93 -2.90 -19.63
C SER A 484 7.68 -2.78 -18.78
N VAL A 485 6.57 -2.48 -19.44
CA VAL A 485 5.23 -2.46 -18.85
C VAL A 485 4.94 -3.86 -18.32
N CYS A 486 4.91 -4.05 -16.99
CA CYS A 486 4.37 -5.27 -16.42
C CYS A 486 2.88 -5.33 -16.80
N GLU A 487 2.50 -6.35 -17.58
CA GLU A 487 1.11 -6.63 -17.95
C GLU A 487 0.27 -6.69 -16.67
N GLY A 488 -0.60 -5.69 -16.47
CA GLY A 488 -1.45 -5.58 -15.28
C GLY A 488 -1.72 -4.16 -14.75
N ARG A 489 -0.95 -3.13 -15.18
CA ARG A 489 -1.17 -1.73 -14.73
C ARG A 489 -1.81 -0.86 -15.82
N GLU A 490 -3.14 -0.93 -15.99
CA GLU A 490 -3.90 -0.14 -16.99
C GLU A 490 -3.96 1.39 -16.70
N GLU A 491 -3.22 1.91 -15.71
CA GLU A 491 -3.37 3.28 -15.21
C GLU A 491 -2.13 4.18 -15.31
N GLU A 492 -1.05 3.78 -15.99
CA GLU A 492 0.19 4.59 -16.03
C GLU A 492 0.01 6.00 -16.60
N TRP A 493 -0.97 6.19 -17.49
CA TRP A 493 -1.35 7.52 -17.99
C TRP A 493 -1.89 8.45 -16.89
N ARG A 494 -2.53 7.90 -15.84
CA ARG A 494 -3.02 8.67 -14.67
C ARG A 494 -1.86 9.28 -13.89
N HIS A 495 -0.70 8.64 -13.95
CA HIS A 495 0.51 9.05 -13.25
C HIS A 495 1.51 9.81 -14.11
N SER A 496 1.16 10.14 -15.36
CA SER A 496 2.02 10.83 -16.32
C SER A 496 1.86 12.36 -16.32
N VAL A 497 2.86 13.04 -16.86
CA VAL A 497 2.83 14.49 -17.18
C VAL A 497 2.02 14.78 -18.46
N ALA A 498 1.79 13.77 -19.29
CA ALA A 498 1.04 13.94 -20.53
C ALA A 498 -0.43 14.28 -20.28
N PRO A 499 -1.02 15.20 -21.06
CA PRO A 499 -2.47 15.35 -21.13
C PRO A 499 -3.14 14.02 -21.51
N ILE A 500 -4.37 13.82 -21.04
CA ILE A 500 -5.18 12.66 -21.47
C ILE A 500 -5.41 12.79 -22.98
N SER A 501 -5.15 11.73 -23.74
CA SER A 501 -5.45 11.73 -25.17
C SER A 501 -6.96 11.82 -25.40
N GLU A 502 -7.38 12.48 -26.48
CA GLU A 502 -8.79 12.65 -26.82
C GLU A 502 -9.52 11.29 -26.95
N ASP A 503 -8.82 10.28 -27.48
CA ASP A 503 -9.35 8.92 -27.62
C ASP A 503 -9.65 8.27 -26.25
N ARG A 504 -8.73 8.39 -25.28
CA ARG A 504 -8.93 7.87 -23.91
C ARG A 504 -9.97 8.67 -23.15
N PHE A 505 -10.03 9.97 -23.37
CA PHE A 505 -11.07 10.81 -22.79
C PHE A 505 -12.46 10.37 -23.28
N ALA A 506 -12.59 10.00 -24.56
CA ALA A 506 -13.84 9.46 -25.10
C ALA A 506 -14.20 8.09 -24.48
N GLU A 507 -13.24 7.20 -24.27
CA GLU A 507 -13.45 5.91 -23.58
C GLU A 507 -13.95 6.11 -22.13
N ILE A 508 -13.33 7.02 -21.37
CA ILE A 508 -13.75 7.33 -19.99
C ILE A 508 -15.16 7.91 -19.96
N LEU A 509 -15.47 8.82 -20.89
CA LEU A 509 -16.80 9.41 -21.00
C LEU A 509 -17.86 8.37 -21.38
N GLN A 510 -17.48 7.41 -22.22
CA GLN A 510 -18.36 6.32 -22.63
C GLN A 510 -18.59 5.34 -21.47
N ALA A 511 -17.55 4.97 -20.72
CA ALA A 511 -17.67 4.14 -19.52
C ALA A 511 -18.55 4.82 -18.43
N ALA A 512 -18.37 6.13 -18.22
CA ALA A 512 -19.18 6.90 -17.28
C ALA A 512 -20.64 7.10 -17.74
N ALA A 513 -20.89 7.13 -19.06
CA ALA A 513 -22.22 7.31 -19.63
C ALA A 513 -23.01 6.00 -19.76
N GLU A 514 -22.33 4.87 -19.96
CA GLU A 514 -22.98 3.58 -20.14
C GLU A 514 -23.40 2.94 -18.81
N GLY A 515 -22.76 3.25 -17.67
CA GLY A 515 -23.16 2.67 -16.38
C GLY A 515 -23.26 1.14 -16.45
N VAL A 516 -22.39 0.51 -17.25
CA VAL A 516 -22.44 -0.92 -17.57
C VAL A 516 -21.55 -1.67 -16.59
N ASP A 517 -22.18 -2.61 -15.90
CA ASP A 517 -21.55 -3.72 -15.20
C ASP A 517 -20.39 -4.28 -16.04
N LEU A 518 -19.19 -4.26 -15.45
CA LEU A 518 -18.04 -4.96 -15.98
C LEU A 518 -18.36 -6.46 -16.12
N PRO A 519 -17.84 -7.13 -17.16
CA PRO A 519 -18.11 -8.55 -17.39
C PRO A 519 -17.61 -9.37 -16.20
N HIS A 520 -18.35 -10.43 -15.86
CA HIS A 520 -17.98 -11.46 -14.89
C HIS A 520 -16.46 -11.66 -14.79
N ILE A 521 -15.88 -11.05 -13.75
CA ILE A 521 -14.62 -11.50 -13.19
C ILE A 521 -14.99 -12.80 -12.50
N ASP A 522 -14.34 -13.90 -12.90
CA ASP A 522 -14.40 -15.16 -12.18
C ASP A 522 -14.23 -14.87 -10.69
N ASN A 523 -15.22 -15.30 -9.90
CA ASN A 523 -15.22 -15.28 -8.44
C ASN A 523 -13.80 -15.53 -7.91
N PRO A 524 -13.13 -14.56 -7.25
CA PRO A 524 -12.14 -14.92 -6.26
C PRO A 524 -12.94 -15.46 -5.08
N GLN A 525 -13.24 -16.75 -5.13
CA GLN A 525 -13.68 -17.47 -3.95
C GLN A 525 -12.55 -17.42 -2.92
N HIS A 526 -12.88 -16.86 -1.76
CA HIS A 526 -12.18 -16.95 -0.48
C HIS A 526 -10.85 -16.21 -0.33
N SER A 527 -10.95 -14.90 -0.14
CA SER A 527 -10.19 -14.23 0.92
C SER A 527 -11.19 -13.45 1.76
N GLU A 528 -11.99 -14.18 2.53
CA GLU A 528 -12.75 -13.59 3.62
C GLU A 528 -11.74 -13.11 4.66
N GLU A 529 -11.71 -11.79 4.88
CA GLU A 529 -11.38 -11.26 6.20
C GLU A 529 -12.15 -12.08 7.23
N LEU A 530 -11.43 -12.65 8.19
CA LEU A 530 -11.98 -13.38 9.34
C LEU A 530 -12.76 -12.42 10.23
N VAL A 531 -13.91 -11.95 9.78
CA VAL A 531 -15.00 -11.53 10.65
C VAL A 531 -15.61 -12.83 11.14
N ALA A 532 -15.31 -13.21 12.38
CA ALA A 532 -15.98 -14.32 13.04
C ALA A 532 -17.49 -14.15 12.84
N PRO A 533 -18.20 -15.06 12.16
CA PRO A 533 -19.64 -14.95 12.06
C PRO A 533 -20.17 -14.97 13.49
N SER A 534 -20.97 -13.95 13.84
CA SER A 534 -21.82 -14.03 15.02
C SER A 534 -22.83 -15.14 14.76
N VAL A 535 -22.46 -16.38 15.08
CA VAL A 535 -23.32 -17.54 14.94
C VAL A 535 -24.48 -17.35 15.91
N ASP A 536 -25.65 -17.03 15.36
CA ASP A 536 -26.91 -17.12 16.09
C ASP A 536 -27.12 -18.60 16.48
N PRO A 537 -27.20 -18.94 17.77
CA PRO A 537 -27.08 -20.31 18.28
C PRO A 537 -28.27 -21.24 17.97
N GLU A 538 -29.23 -20.85 17.11
CA GLU A 538 -30.48 -21.61 16.89
C GLU A 538 -30.72 -22.08 15.43
N ASN A 539 -29.81 -21.86 14.48
CA ASN A 539 -29.96 -22.38 13.10
C ASN A 539 -28.70 -23.11 12.62
N LEU A 540 -28.61 -24.42 12.90
CA LEU A 540 -27.75 -25.33 12.15
C LEU A 540 -28.44 -25.65 10.82
N THR A 541 -28.00 -25.02 9.72
CA THR A 541 -28.42 -25.37 8.36
C THR A 541 -27.51 -26.47 7.79
N GLU A 542 -28.02 -27.35 6.91
CA GLU A 542 -27.22 -28.38 6.22
C GLU A 542 -25.97 -27.78 5.56
N ASP A 543 -26.08 -26.56 5.03
CA ASP A 543 -24.96 -25.80 4.44
C ASP A 543 -23.77 -25.58 5.41
N ASN A 544 -24.01 -25.45 6.72
CA ASN A 544 -22.94 -25.23 7.71
C ASN A 544 -22.13 -26.50 7.98
N ILE A 545 -22.74 -27.68 7.83
CA ILE A 545 -22.08 -28.97 8.01
C ILE A 545 -21.15 -29.23 6.83
N ASP A 546 -21.63 -28.98 5.61
CA ASP A 546 -20.84 -29.13 4.39
C ASP A 546 -19.65 -28.15 4.34
N GLU A 547 -19.82 -26.90 4.79
CA GLU A 547 -18.72 -25.94 4.91
C GLU A 547 -17.70 -26.36 5.96
N PHE A 548 -18.16 -26.83 7.12
CA PHE A 548 -17.29 -27.36 8.18
C PHE A 548 -16.47 -28.57 7.70
N GLU A 549 -17.10 -29.53 7.02
CA GLU A 549 -16.41 -30.72 6.50
C GLU A 549 -15.32 -30.33 5.49
N LYS A 550 -15.59 -29.35 4.61
CA LYS A 550 -14.59 -28.83 3.65
C LYS A 550 -13.42 -28.16 4.34
N GLU A 551 -13.66 -27.37 5.39
CA GLU A 551 -12.60 -26.66 6.11
C GLU A 551 -11.71 -27.63 6.92
N VAL A 552 -12.32 -28.66 7.52
CA VAL A 552 -11.59 -29.77 8.18
C VAL A 552 -10.76 -30.54 7.16
N GLU A 553 -11.31 -30.81 5.97
CA GLU A 553 -10.59 -31.46 4.87
C GLU A 553 -9.39 -30.63 4.42
N ALA A 554 -9.56 -29.33 4.19
CA ALA A 554 -8.49 -28.42 3.79
C ALA A 554 -7.38 -28.35 4.86
N THR A 555 -7.77 -28.30 6.13
CA THR A 555 -6.84 -28.33 7.27
C THR A 555 -6.04 -29.64 7.29
N PHE A 556 -6.70 -30.78 7.09
CA PHE A 556 -6.04 -32.08 7.04
C PHE A 556 -5.10 -32.22 5.82
N GLN A 557 -5.51 -31.76 4.65
CA GLN A 557 -4.66 -31.77 3.44
C GLN A 557 -3.41 -30.91 3.61
N ARG A 558 -3.54 -29.72 4.22
CA ARG A 558 -2.40 -28.86 4.57
C ARG A 558 -1.45 -29.58 5.52
N ALA A 559 -1.99 -30.23 6.55
CA ALA A 559 -1.19 -31.01 7.50
C ALA A 559 -0.39 -32.14 6.84
N VAL A 560 -0.97 -32.79 5.83
CA VAL A 560 -0.29 -33.84 5.04
C VAL A 560 0.80 -33.27 4.15
N GLN A 561 0.57 -32.11 3.50
CA GLN A 561 1.54 -31.47 2.60
C GLN A 561 2.74 -30.87 3.36
N GLU A 562 2.47 -30.18 4.47
CA GLU A 562 3.48 -29.48 5.26
C GLU A 562 4.10 -30.36 6.38
N ASN A 563 3.61 -31.60 6.54
CA ASN A 563 4.04 -32.55 7.57
C ASN A 563 3.93 -31.96 8.99
N ILE A 564 2.75 -31.39 9.28
CA ILE A 564 2.40 -30.81 10.58
C ILE A 564 2.25 -31.93 11.62
N LYS A 565 2.60 -31.65 12.88
CA LYS A 565 2.45 -32.60 14.00
C LYS A 565 0.98 -32.79 14.37
N ASP A 566 0.60 -34.01 14.72
CA ASP A 566 -0.75 -34.41 15.14
C ASP A 566 -1.36 -33.44 16.19
N ASP A 567 -0.57 -33.02 17.19
CA ASP A 567 -1.03 -32.11 18.27
C ASP A 567 -1.49 -30.75 17.74
N ASN A 568 -0.87 -30.22 16.68
CA ASN A 568 -1.26 -28.94 16.09
C ASN A 568 -2.55 -29.09 15.27
N VAL A 569 -2.69 -30.20 14.55
CA VAL A 569 -3.92 -30.52 13.80
C VAL A 569 -5.11 -30.64 14.75
N ILE A 570 -4.91 -31.26 15.92
CA ILE A 570 -5.93 -31.35 16.97
C ILE A 570 -6.34 -29.95 17.46
N LEU A 571 -5.40 -29.02 17.62
CA LEU A 571 -5.72 -27.65 18.06
C LEU A 571 -6.52 -26.89 16.99
N GLU A 572 -6.11 -26.99 15.72
CA GLU A 572 -6.81 -26.35 14.60
C GLU A 572 -8.23 -26.91 14.44
N VAL A 573 -8.41 -28.23 14.39
CA VAL A 573 -9.74 -28.84 14.27
C VAL A 573 -10.60 -28.58 15.50
N ASN A 574 -10.03 -28.53 16.72
CA ASN A 574 -10.80 -28.09 17.89
C ASN A 574 -11.20 -26.62 17.83
N SER A 575 -10.39 -25.75 17.22
CA SER A 575 -10.77 -24.35 17.00
C SER A 575 -11.93 -24.24 16.02
N LEU A 576 -11.91 -25.02 14.93
CA LEU A 576 -13.00 -25.12 13.96
C LEU A 576 -14.28 -25.67 14.59
N ARG A 577 -14.16 -26.72 15.42
CA ARG A 577 -15.30 -27.27 16.17
C ARG A 577 -15.99 -26.20 17.01
N LEU A 578 -15.21 -25.36 17.68
CA LEU A 578 -15.73 -24.28 18.52
C LEU A 578 -16.30 -23.12 17.70
N SER A 579 -15.73 -22.79 16.54
CA SER A 579 -16.23 -21.71 15.68
C SER A 579 -17.55 -22.06 15.01
N TYR A 580 -17.69 -23.31 14.55
CA TYR A 580 -18.93 -23.82 13.93
C TYR A 580 -19.93 -24.40 14.93
N ASN A 581 -19.59 -24.42 16.23
CA ASN A 581 -20.40 -25.00 17.31
C ASN A 581 -20.83 -26.47 17.03
N MET A 582 -19.91 -27.27 16.50
CA MET A 582 -20.15 -28.67 16.13
C MET A 582 -19.88 -29.63 17.30
N ALA A 583 -20.50 -30.81 17.26
CA ALA A 583 -20.24 -31.86 18.22
C ALA A 583 -18.90 -32.56 17.94
N ALA A 584 -18.40 -33.31 18.93
CA ALA A 584 -17.19 -34.11 18.75
C ALA A 584 -17.39 -35.25 17.73
N THR A 585 -18.63 -35.76 17.62
CA THR A 585 -19.06 -36.76 16.63
C THR A 585 -18.87 -36.25 15.20
N ASP A 586 -19.29 -35.02 14.92
CA ASP A 586 -19.19 -34.41 13.59
C ASP A 586 -17.72 -34.22 13.18
N CYS A 587 -16.86 -33.86 14.14
CA CYS A 587 -15.42 -33.76 13.92
C CYS A 587 -14.80 -35.12 13.59
N ALA A 588 -15.19 -36.18 14.30
CA ALA A 588 -14.71 -37.52 14.06
C ALA A 588 -15.09 -38.01 12.64
N GLY A 589 -16.34 -37.76 12.24
CA GLY A 589 -16.83 -38.05 10.89
C GLY A 589 -16.07 -37.29 9.80
N ALA A 590 -15.93 -35.97 9.94
CA ALA A 590 -15.24 -35.10 8.97
C ALA A 590 -13.74 -35.44 8.82
N LEU A 591 -13.05 -35.70 9.93
CA LEU A 591 -11.66 -36.15 9.93
C LEU A 591 -11.52 -37.52 9.26
N PHE A 592 -12.40 -38.46 9.59
CA PHE A 592 -12.37 -39.79 8.99
C PHE A 592 -12.62 -39.73 7.48
N TYR A 593 -13.59 -38.91 7.04
CA TYR A 593 -13.84 -38.63 5.63
C TYR A 593 -12.59 -38.14 4.91
N SER A 594 -11.91 -37.14 5.49
CA SER A 594 -10.69 -36.54 4.93
C SER A 594 -9.54 -37.56 4.80
N VAL A 595 -9.39 -38.42 5.82
CA VAL A 595 -8.39 -39.51 5.83
C VAL A 595 -8.70 -40.54 4.74
N MET A 596 -9.97 -40.92 4.57
CA MET A 596 -10.40 -41.89 3.55
C MET A 596 -10.26 -41.31 2.14
N LYS A 597 -10.61 -40.04 1.94
CA LYS A 597 -10.47 -39.35 0.66
C LYS A 597 -9.02 -39.31 0.20
N LEU A 598 -8.08 -38.99 1.09
CA LEU A 598 -6.64 -39.03 0.80
C LEU A 598 -6.17 -40.42 0.34
N ALA A 599 -6.71 -41.49 0.93
CA ALA A 599 -6.37 -42.85 0.56
C ALA A 599 -6.88 -43.23 -0.84
N VAL A 600 -8.03 -42.70 -1.25
CA VAL A 600 -8.62 -42.89 -2.59
C VAL A 600 -7.91 -42.03 -3.65
N GLU A 601 -7.54 -40.80 -3.32
CA GLU A 601 -6.82 -39.90 -4.24
C GLU A 601 -5.38 -40.38 -4.53
N THR A 602 -4.83 -41.26 -3.68
CA THR A 602 -3.53 -41.87 -3.91
C THR A 602 -3.60 -42.86 -5.09
N PRO A 603 -2.76 -42.74 -6.14
CA PRO A 603 -2.86 -43.57 -7.34
C PRO A 603 -2.90 -45.08 -7.05
N HIS A 604 -3.94 -45.76 -7.52
CA HIS A 604 -4.14 -47.21 -7.36
C HIS A 604 -4.66 -47.86 -8.65
N SER A 605 -4.21 -49.10 -8.95
CA SER A 605 -4.64 -49.85 -10.13
C SER A 605 -5.49 -51.09 -9.79
N SER A 606 -5.61 -51.45 -8.50
CA SER A 606 -6.40 -52.61 -8.04
C SER A 606 -6.93 -52.44 -6.61
N ASN A 607 -8.00 -53.16 -6.26
CA ASN A 607 -8.60 -53.12 -4.92
C ASN A 607 -7.63 -53.51 -3.79
N ASN A 608 -6.62 -54.35 -4.09
CA ASN A 608 -5.60 -54.75 -3.11
C ASN A 608 -4.57 -53.61 -2.87
N GLU A 609 -4.29 -52.79 -3.89
CA GLU A 609 -3.45 -51.59 -3.72
C GLU A 609 -4.22 -50.51 -2.96
N LEU A 610 -5.52 -50.34 -3.24
CA LEU A 610 -6.38 -49.43 -2.49
C LEU A 610 -6.43 -49.79 -1.00
N TYR A 611 -6.62 -51.07 -0.66
CA TYR A 611 -6.58 -51.53 0.73
C TYR A 611 -5.23 -51.22 1.41
N LYS A 612 -4.11 -51.39 0.71
CA LYS A 612 -2.77 -51.04 1.24
C LYS A 612 -2.60 -49.54 1.45
N ASN A 613 -3.15 -48.71 0.56
CA ASN A 613 -3.12 -47.26 0.71
C ASN A 613 -3.94 -46.84 1.94
N VAL A 614 -5.17 -47.34 2.08
CA VAL A 614 -6.02 -47.12 3.25
C VAL A 614 -5.31 -47.54 4.54
N ALA A 615 -4.74 -48.76 4.57
CA ALA A 615 -4.01 -49.25 5.73
C ALA A 615 -2.80 -48.36 6.09
N LYS A 616 -2.09 -47.83 5.09
CA LYS A 616 -0.95 -46.93 5.31
C LYS A 616 -1.39 -45.57 5.87
N VAL A 617 -2.46 -44.99 5.34
CA VAL A 617 -2.94 -43.67 5.79
C VAL A 617 -3.51 -43.76 7.21
N ILE A 618 -4.35 -44.77 7.49
CA ILE A 618 -4.91 -45.00 8.83
C ILE A 618 -3.81 -45.25 9.86
N THR A 619 -2.78 -46.05 9.53
CA THR A 619 -1.68 -46.32 10.48
C THR A 619 -0.83 -45.08 10.76
N THR A 620 -0.68 -44.19 9.76
CA THR A 620 0.04 -42.92 9.92
C THR A 620 -0.73 -41.97 10.84
N TRP A 621 -2.05 -41.84 10.64
CA TRP A 621 -2.92 -40.91 11.38
C TRP A 621 -3.68 -41.55 12.54
N LYS A 622 -3.26 -42.74 12.99
CA LYS A 622 -3.91 -43.49 14.07
C LYS A 622 -4.07 -42.66 15.35
N LYS A 623 -3.05 -41.88 15.71
CA LYS A 623 -3.06 -41.06 16.93
C LYS A 623 -4.10 -39.95 16.86
N LEU A 624 -4.23 -39.31 15.69
CA LEU A 624 -5.21 -38.27 15.44
C LEU A 624 -6.63 -38.84 15.50
N LEU A 625 -6.90 -39.96 14.82
CA LEU A 625 -8.21 -40.61 14.85
C LEU A 625 -8.61 -41.05 16.27
N LYS A 626 -7.69 -41.67 17.02
CA LYS A 626 -7.94 -42.08 18.42
C LYS A 626 -8.24 -40.91 19.36
N TYR A 627 -7.81 -39.69 19.05
CA TYR A 627 -8.10 -38.53 19.90
C TYR A 627 -9.57 -38.12 19.81
N TYR A 628 -10.17 -38.22 18.61
CA TYR A 628 -11.57 -37.85 18.36
C TYR A 628 -12.57 -39.00 18.56
N LEU A 629 -12.06 -40.22 18.73
CA LEU A 629 -12.83 -41.43 19.00
C LEU A 629 -12.64 -41.84 20.47
N ALA A 630 -13.18 -41.03 21.39
CA ALA A 630 -13.05 -41.25 22.82
C ALA A 630 -14.29 -41.94 23.43
N SER A 631 -15.43 -41.87 22.74
CA SER A 631 -16.72 -42.42 23.14
C SER A 631 -17.30 -43.32 22.06
N ILE A 632 -18.17 -44.24 22.49
CA ILE A 632 -18.85 -45.20 21.60
C ILE A 632 -19.71 -44.46 20.55
N ASP A 633 -20.31 -43.33 20.89
CA ASP A 633 -21.13 -42.53 19.97
C ASP A 633 -20.30 -41.98 18.79
N GLU A 634 -19.07 -41.52 19.04
CA GLU A 634 -18.14 -41.05 17.99
C GLU A 634 -17.67 -42.19 17.09
N GLU A 635 -17.46 -43.38 17.67
CA GLU A 635 -17.10 -44.58 16.91
C GLU A 635 -18.24 -45.04 15.99
N ILE A 636 -19.48 -45.00 16.46
CA ILE A 636 -20.67 -45.28 15.65
C ILE A 636 -20.78 -44.28 14.50
N GLU A 637 -20.59 -43.00 14.77
CA GLU A 637 -20.65 -41.94 13.75
C GLU A 637 -19.61 -42.18 12.64
N VAL A 638 -18.39 -42.60 12.98
CA VAL A 638 -17.38 -42.96 11.98
C VAL A 638 -17.79 -44.16 11.14
N ILE A 639 -18.47 -45.16 11.71
CA ILE A 639 -19.01 -46.30 10.94
C ILE A 639 -20.11 -45.81 9.98
N LEU A 640 -21.03 -44.97 10.44
CA LEU A 640 -22.09 -44.38 9.61
C LEU A 640 -21.51 -43.55 8.47
N LYS A 641 -20.55 -42.67 8.76
CA LYS A 641 -19.85 -41.88 7.74
C LYS A 641 -19.09 -42.76 6.76
N PHE A 642 -18.55 -43.91 7.20
CA PHE A 642 -17.94 -44.87 6.30
C PHE A 642 -18.93 -45.53 5.34
N GLU A 643 -20.16 -45.82 5.79
CA GLU A 643 -21.25 -46.30 4.92
C GLU A 643 -21.64 -45.25 3.87
N GLU A 644 -21.75 -43.98 4.28
CA GLU A 644 -22.05 -42.83 3.41
C GLU A 644 -20.96 -42.69 2.33
N ILE A 645 -19.68 -42.71 2.73
CA ILE A 645 -18.54 -42.66 1.81
C ILE A 645 -18.61 -43.80 0.79
N CYS A 646 -18.90 -45.02 1.22
CA CYS A 646 -18.98 -46.19 0.34
C CYS A 646 -20.18 -46.13 -0.62
N SER A 647 -21.24 -45.40 -0.27
CA SER A 647 -22.47 -45.28 -1.05
C SER A 647 -22.42 -44.13 -2.05
N GLU A 648 -21.87 -42.99 -1.64
CA GLU A 648 -21.95 -41.73 -2.38
C GLU A 648 -20.61 -41.33 -3.01
N SER A 649 -19.59 -41.10 -2.18
CA SER A 649 -18.34 -40.45 -2.58
C SER A 649 -17.31 -41.39 -3.22
N ALA A 650 -17.18 -42.63 -2.73
CA ALA A 650 -16.13 -43.58 -3.10
C ALA A 650 -16.64 -45.02 -3.20
N LYS A 651 -17.44 -45.30 -4.23
CA LYS A 651 -18.04 -46.63 -4.49
C LYS A 651 -17.03 -47.77 -4.63
N GLU A 652 -15.76 -47.44 -4.89
CA GLU A 652 -14.65 -48.40 -4.98
C GLU A 652 -14.26 -49.00 -3.62
N LEU A 653 -14.60 -48.34 -2.51
CA LEU A 653 -14.39 -48.83 -1.14
C LEU A 653 -15.47 -49.82 -0.68
N SER A 654 -16.65 -49.82 -1.32
CA SER A 654 -17.76 -50.72 -0.99
C SER A 654 -17.37 -52.21 -0.86
N PRO A 655 -16.66 -52.85 -1.80
CA PRO A 655 -16.27 -54.27 -1.67
C PRO A 655 -15.21 -54.53 -0.58
N LEU A 656 -14.58 -53.48 -0.04
CA LEU A 656 -13.55 -53.56 0.99
C LEU A 656 -14.09 -53.20 2.38
N PHE A 657 -15.36 -52.81 2.50
CA PHE A 657 -15.99 -52.32 3.73
C PHE A 657 -15.72 -53.25 4.92
N SER A 658 -16.06 -54.54 4.80
CA SER A 658 -15.86 -55.54 5.86
C SER A 658 -14.38 -55.73 6.24
N GLN A 659 -13.46 -55.63 5.27
CA GLN A 659 -12.02 -55.76 5.52
C GLN A 659 -11.43 -54.53 6.22
N ILE A 660 -11.93 -53.33 5.87
CA ILE A 660 -11.51 -52.07 6.49
C ILE A 660 -12.11 -51.95 7.90
N LEU A 661 -13.37 -52.37 8.10
CA LEU A 661 -14.00 -52.41 9.42
C LEU A 661 -13.24 -53.35 10.37
N HIS A 662 -12.89 -54.55 9.92
CA HIS A 662 -12.02 -55.47 10.67
C HIS A 662 -10.63 -54.86 10.93
N PHE A 663 -10.09 -54.07 9.99
CA PHE A 663 -8.79 -53.42 10.17
C PHE A 663 -8.85 -52.31 11.23
N LEU A 664 -9.90 -51.48 11.24
CA LEU A 664 -10.14 -50.46 12.27
C LEU A 664 -10.27 -51.10 13.66
N TYR A 665 -10.98 -52.23 13.76
CA TYR A 665 -11.06 -53.03 14.99
C TYR A 665 -9.67 -53.55 15.41
N SER A 666 -8.92 -54.16 14.49
CA SER A 666 -7.58 -54.70 14.79
C SER A 666 -6.55 -53.64 15.22
N LEU A 667 -6.74 -52.38 14.81
CA LEU A 667 -5.91 -51.26 15.23
C LEU A 667 -6.40 -50.62 16.54
N GLU A 668 -7.44 -51.16 17.16
CA GLU A 668 -8.12 -50.65 18.36
C GLU A 668 -8.61 -49.20 18.15
N ILE A 669 -9.02 -48.85 16.93
CA ILE A 669 -9.61 -47.53 16.62
C ILE A 669 -11.11 -47.56 16.92
N ILE A 670 -11.76 -48.70 16.70
CA ILE A 670 -13.18 -48.95 16.99
C ILE A 670 -13.27 -50.18 17.90
N GLN A 671 -14.12 -50.11 18.91
CA GLN A 671 -14.38 -51.16 19.90
C GLN A 671 -15.49 -52.11 19.44
N GLU A 672 -15.56 -53.28 20.08
CA GLU A 672 -16.59 -54.27 19.78
C GLU A 672 -18.00 -53.72 20.08
N GLU A 673 -18.13 -53.01 21.20
CA GLU A 673 -19.39 -52.44 21.67
C GLU A 673 -19.99 -51.46 20.65
N ALA A 674 -19.15 -50.66 19.97
CA ALA A 674 -19.60 -49.74 18.93
C ALA A 674 -20.13 -50.48 17.69
N ILE A 675 -19.50 -51.58 17.29
CA ILE A 675 -19.93 -52.39 16.13
C ILE A 675 -21.27 -53.08 16.42
N LEU A 676 -21.45 -53.61 17.64
CA LEU A 676 -22.70 -54.26 18.06
C LEU A 676 -23.84 -53.23 18.26
N ALA A 677 -23.51 -52.03 18.74
CA ALA A 677 -24.47 -50.92 18.86
C ALA A 677 -24.93 -50.45 17.47
N TRP A 678 -24.00 -50.26 16.53
CA TRP A 678 -24.31 -49.93 15.14
C TRP A 678 -25.20 -51.00 14.47
N GLU A 679 -24.91 -52.29 14.68
CA GLU A 679 -25.77 -53.38 14.18
C GLU A 679 -27.20 -53.25 14.74
N SER A 680 -27.33 -53.01 16.05
CA SER A 680 -28.61 -52.90 16.74
C SER A 680 -29.44 -51.71 16.24
N GLU A 681 -28.80 -50.58 15.96
CA GLU A 681 -29.45 -49.37 15.42
C GLU A 681 -29.99 -49.60 14.00
N LYS A 682 -29.29 -50.41 13.19
CA LYS A 682 -29.67 -50.71 11.80
C LYS A 682 -30.67 -51.86 11.63
N GLN A 683 -31.01 -52.61 12.69
CA GLN A 683 -32.00 -53.71 12.62
C GLN A 683 -33.39 -53.24 12.15
N GLY A 684 -33.72 -51.95 12.32
CA GLY A 684 -34.97 -51.32 11.88
C GLY A 684 -34.94 -50.63 10.51
N ALA A 685 -33.78 -50.51 9.86
CA ALA A 685 -33.59 -49.73 8.63
C ALA A 685 -34.08 -50.44 7.35
N ASP A 686 -34.23 -49.71 6.24
CA ASP A 686 -34.71 -50.24 4.95
C ASP A 686 -33.68 -51.20 4.29
N GLU A 687 -34.12 -52.05 3.35
CA GLU A 687 -33.25 -53.06 2.71
C GLU A 687 -32.02 -52.48 1.99
N VAL A 688 -32.10 -51.21 1.57
CA VAL A 688 -31.01 -50.48 0.89
C VAL A 688 -29.87 -50.16 1.86
N ASP A 689 -30.19 -49.87 3.11
CA ASP A 689 -29.22 -49.48 4.15
C ASP A 689 -28.59 -50.71 4.84
N ARG A 690 -29.12 -51.91 4.60
CA ARG A 690 -28.60 -53.18 5.16
C ARG A 690 -27.53 -53.84 4.30
N VAL A 691 -27.11 -53.23 3.20
CA VAL A 691 -26.13 -53.82 2.27
C VAL A 691 -24.79 -54.05 2.96
N PHE A 692 -24.31 -53.08 3.75
CA PHE A 692 -23.05 -53.18 4.46
C PHE A 692 -23.13 -54.09 5.69
N LEU A 693 -24.29 -54.12 6.37
CA LEU A 693 -24.57 -55.06 7.46
C LEU A 693 -24.50 -56.52 6.98
N LYS A 694 -25.06 -56.83 5.80
CA LYS A 694 -24.94 -58.16 5.17
C LYS A 694 -23.50 -58.51 4.76
N GLN A 695 -22.68 -57.53 4.40
CA GLN A 695 -21.26 -57.76 4.08
C GLN A 695 -20.41 -58.00 5.34
N ALA A 696 -20.81 -57.41 6.47
CA ALA A 696 -20.15 -57.54 7.76
C ALA A 696 -20.70 -58.69 8.63
N GLU A 697 -21.79 -59.35 8.22
CA GLU A 697 -22.49 -60.40 8.99
C GLU A 697 -21.55 -61.50 9.50
N SER A 698 -20.68 -62.04 8.64
CA SER A 698 -19.70 -63.06 9.04
C SER A 698 -18.67 -62.58 10.09
N PHE A 699 -18.37 -61.28 10.13
CA PHE A 699 -17.47 -60.68 11.10
C PHE A 699 -18.20 -60.37 12.42
N ILE A 700 -19.44 -59.88 12.34
CA ILE A 700 -20.29 -59.64 13.52
C ILE A 700 -20.62 -60.95 14.24
N GLU A 701 -20.94 -62.02 13.50
CA GLU A 701 -21.14 -63.35 14.08
C GLU A 701 -19.87 -63.88 14.77
N TRP A 702 -18.69 -63.60 14.20
CA TRP A 702 -17.42 -63.94 14.84
C TRP A 702 -17.19 -63.17 16.15
N LEU A 703 -17.50 -61.86 16.18
CA LEU A 703 -17.40 -61.04 17.40
C LEU A 703 -18.33 -61.56 18.50
N LYS A 704 -19.60 -61.82 18.18
CA LYS A 704 -20.57 -62.36 19.15
C LYS A 704 -20.12 -63.70 19.75
N ASN A 705 -19.64 -64.62 18.93
CA ASN A 705 -19.14 -65.91 19.41
C ASN A 705 -17.86 -65.77 20.26
N ALA A 706 -16.97 -64.83 19.93
CA ALA A 706 -15.78 -64.54 20.72
C ALA A 706 -16.12 -63.94 22.09
N SER A 707 -17.12 -63.06 22.16
CA SER A 707 -17.60 -62.47 23.42
C SER A 707 -18.27 -63.49 24.35
N GLU A 708 -18.99 -64.46 23.78
CA GLU A 708 -19.62 -65.54 24.55
C GLU A 708 -18.55 -66.45 25.18
N GLU A 709 -17.45 -66.75 24.47
CA GLU A 709 -16.32 -67.54 25.01
C GLU A 709 -15.55 -66.82 26.12
N GLU A 710 -15.35 -65.49 26.05
CA GLU A 710 -14.70 -64.72 27.13
C GLU A 710 -15.58 -64.61 28.39
N SER A 711 -16.91 -64.52 28.22
CA SER A 711 -17.85 -64.47 29.34
C SER A 711 -17.97 -65.80 30.12
N GLU A 712 -17.72 -66.94 29.46
CA GLU A 712 -17.68 -68.27 30.09
C GLU A 712 -16.35 -68.54 30.83
N GLU A 713 -15.28 -67.77 30.57
CA GLU A 713 -13.99 -67.87 31.27
C GLU A 713 -13.89 -66.96 32.52
N GLU A 714 -14.75 -65.95 32.65
CA GLU A 714 -14.78 -65.03 33.81
C GLU A 714 -15.78 -65.40 34.93
N GLU A 715 -16.68 -66.38 34.72
CA GLU A 715 -17.53 -67.02 35.76
C GLU A 715 -16.84 -68.23 36.44
#